data_AF-M7WG95-F1
#
_entry.id   AF-M7WG95-F1
#
_cell.length_a   1.000
_cell.length_b   1.000
_cell.length_c   1.000
_cell.angle_alpha   90.00
_cell.angle_beta   90.00
_cell.angle_gamma   90.00
#
_symmetry.space_group_name_H-M   'P 1'
#
loop_
_entity.id
_entity.type
_entity.pdbx_description
1 polymer ?
#
loop_
_entity_poly.entity_id
_entity_poly.type
_entity_poly.pdbx_seq_one_letter_code
_entity_poly.pdbx_strand_id
1 'polypeptide(L)'
;MAPKRKETEDPAVQNLFEELEPFFDGILVSMKSFSLAERAKYQQTFTEFLTQSGSNFYESFINKFRDRLKDGFQTSMKKMKDVPIDENFPKIIKEDLDRWEYAKSAILVLFKPLDYAMGNGASITIDMIVKDKWNTDYLHTLNDTFELTTTLTRVFSDSRRSGNKMSVLPVKNILMLYKRENIVTRGQVPLIKTFEDAFCKTSNEDYKIFATEFFKEGVHGFLPQAKQFMEDEEFRIENAMDDEIGEKMKKRLQNDFLKVSLQMVYEKYDEILEQDKELEFQAITRLFGPINQLDKFAEKTKVSFMNYCQNKMENAVKQSPEFIRNYPAVVSLLFELLDRLEKMQQNYFLSNPVFKSRLDTAFKDALITNKIVDLSDKKDEVFPRILANYSHMLLKKGSKIEPDQEKVKENIVKLGKVLQFVGNRDVFEMVYQKNFQDRLVLGLMESSDLEMYMINELSNICDRQVSHKLHTTFQEYNQSGDILEKFKSYCAKGNIQLPKFDFNVVVFSNSSSQNQNTTSYNMPSQLKEVFDKFSEFYKNTQNKKLTLNHTSSTGVIQFSWLRRPIQITCRFYQIGLLMLFNDNKEITYAELGTKTALSNDDLAICMSGMVSKGLLSNSTGKEFKPDSVFKFNMSFKPKMTKLSVMQADKEYVEKEQQKKSDAESEQLEETRNYVIQAKQVRIMKQRRTMKYVDLINETIEHLRSRFNITSRMARKNIEYLINKEYFKRSDSDREVLEYLA
;
A
#
# COMPACT_ATOMS: atom_id res chain seq x y z
N MET A 1 -29.41 -60.59 -45.41
CA MET A 1 -28.85 -61.34 -46.56
C MET A 1 -29.52 -60.86 -47.83
N ALA A 2 -28.89 -59.90 -48.50
CA ALA A 2 -29.00 -59.69 -49.94
C ALA A 2 -27.67 -60.19 -50.52
N PRO A 3 -27.65 -60.89 -51.67
CA PRO A 3 -26.43 -61.52 -52.15
C PRO A 3 -25.42 -60.44 -52.51
N LYS A 4 -24.28 -60.43 -51.80
CA LYS A 4 -23.06 -59.75 -52.24
C LYS A 4 -22.80 -60.22 -53.67
N ARG A 5 -23.00 -59.34 -54.66
CA ARG A 5 -22.43 -59.56 -55.99
C ARG A 5 -20.94 -59.77 -55.76
N LYS A 6 -20.44 -60.96 -56.10
CA LYS A 6 -19.00 -61.14 -56.32
C LYS A 6 -18.67 -60.18 -57.46
N GLU A 7 -18.16 -59.01 -57.13
CA GLU A 7 -17.54 -58.11 -58.09
C GLU A 7 -16.37 -58.90 -58.67
N THR A 8 -16.54 -59.32 -59.92
CA THR A 8 -15.46 -59.85 -60.74
C THR A 8 -14.37 -58.79 -60.78
N GLU A 9 -13.26 -59.04 -60.08
CA GLU A 9 -12.03 -58.24 -60.17
C GLU A 9 -11.69 -58.07 -61.64
N ASP A 10 -11.52 -56.82 -62.08
CA ASP A 10 -11.17 -56.54 -63.46
C ASP A 10 -9.70 -57.00 -63.66
N PRO A 11 -9.41 -57.99 -64.53
CA PRO A 11 -8.05 -58.50 -64.74
C PRO A 11 -7.09 -57.39 -65.18
N ALA A 12 -7.61 -56.30 -65.77
CA ALA A 12 -6.83 -55.12 -66.11
C ALA A 12 -6.27 -54.41 -64.85
N VAL A 13 -7.06 -54.29 -63.77
CA VAL A 13 -6.62 -53.71 -62.49
C VAL A 13 -5.61 -54.63 -61.82
N GLN A 14 -5.74 -55.95 -61.99
CA GLN A 14 -4.79 -56.90 -61.42
C GLN A 14 -3.40 -56.78 -62.07
N ASN A 15 -3.34 -56.77 -63.39
CA ASN A 15 -2.10 -56.58 -64.16
C ASN A 15 -1.44 -55.22 -63.89
N LEU A 16 -2.23 -54.14 -63.75
CA LEU A 16 -1.71 -52.83 -63.40
C LEU A 16 -1.00 -52.84 -62.04
N PHE A 17 -1.59 -53.48 -61.02
CA PHE A 17 -0.98 -53.55 -59.71
C PHE A 17 0.27 -54.45 -59.69
N GLU A 18 0.36 -55.46 -60.55
CA GLU A 18 1.58 -56.27 -60.75
C GLU A 18 2.70 -55.43 -61.38
N GLU A 19 2.40 -54.57 -62.36
CA GLU A 19 3.37 -53.65 -62.96
C GLU A 19 3.78 -52.50 -62.01
N LEU A 20 2.88 -52.07 -61.13
CA LEU A 20 3.13 -51.06 -60.10
C LEU A 20 3.68 -51.64 -58.78
N GLU A 21 3.74 -52.96 -58.63
CA GLU A 21 4.22 -53.63 -57.42
C GLU A 21 5.65 -53.23 -57.03
N PRO A 22 6.61 -53.12 -57.98
CA PRO A 22 7.97 -52.64 -57.67
C PRO A 22 8.00 -51.19 -57.18
N PHE A 23 7.03 -50.37 -57.59
CA PHE A 23 6.86 -49.00 -57.11
C PHE A 23 6.33 -49.00 -55.66
N PHE A 24 5.28 -49.77 -55.38
CA PHE A 24 4.72 -49.88 -54.03
C PHE A 24 5.70 -50.53 -53.04
N ASP A 25 6.41 -51.59 -53.39
CA ASP A 25 7.45 -52.18 -52.54
C ASP A 25 8.68 -51.27 -52.38
N GLY A 26 9.01 -50.53 -53.43
CA GLY A 26 10.05 -49.49 -53.42
C GLY A 26 9.79 -48.42 -52.37
N ILE A 27 8.56 -47.91 -52.31
CA ILE A 27 8.15 -46.80 -51.46
C ILE A 27 7.74 -47.26 -50.06
N LEU A 28 6.94 -48.31 -49.96
CA LEU A 28 6.32 -48.74 -48.69
C LEU A 28 7.21 -49.68 -47.88
N VAL A 29 8.18 -50.37 -48.51
CA VAL A 29 8.95 -51.44 -47.85
C VAL A 29 10.47 -51.20 -47.85
N SER A 30 11.05 -50.69 -48.95
CA SER A 30 12.50 -50.71 -49.20
C SER A 30 13.21 -49.35 -49.31
N MET A 31 12.52 -48.23 -49.09
CA MET A 31 13.11 -46.88 -49.02
C MET A 31 13.85 -46.45 -50.32
N LYS A 32 13.34 -46.87 -51.48
CA LYS A 32 13.93 -46.49 -52.77
C LYS A 32 13.40 -45.13 -53.20
N SER A 33 14.28 -44.12 -53.27
CA SER A 33 13.94 -42.85 -53.90
C SER A 33 13.93 -43.02 -55.41
N PHE A 34 12.77 -42.82 -56.03
CA PHE A 34 12.64 -42.93 -57.48
C PHE A 34 13.15 -41.66 -58.18
N SER A 35 14.00 -41.85 -59.19
CA SER A 35 14.45 -40.77 -60.08
C SER A 35 13.29 -40.17 -60.88
N LEU A 36 13.48 -38.96 -61.41
CA LEU A 36 12.45 -38.28 -62.22
C LEU A 36 12.02 -39.13 -63.43
N ALA A 37 12.97 -39.86 -64.04
CA ALA A 37 12.73 -40.74 -65.18
C ALA A 37 11.92 -41.99 -64.81
N GLU A 38 12.21 -42.61 -63.66
CA GLU A 38 11.44 -43.77 -63.17
C GLU A 38 10.01 -43.35 -62.79
N ARG A 39 9.83 -42.19 -62.15
CA ARG A 39 8.50 -41.64 -61.83
C ARG A 39 7.69 -41.37 -63.10
N ALA A 40 8.31 -40.78 -64.12
CA ALA A 40 7.66 -40.53 -65.41
C ALA A 40 7.24 -41.84 -66.10
N LYS A 41 8.06 -42.90 -66.00
CA LYS A 41 7.73 -44.23 -66.54
C LYS A 41 6.47 -44.81 -65.88
N TYR A 42 6.41 -44.84 -64.54
CA TYR A 42 5.23 -45.35 -63.84
C TYR A 42 3.99 -44.48 -64.07
N GLN A 43 4.17 -43.15 -64.17
CA GLN A 43 3.06 -42.24 -64.49
C GLN A 43 2.55 -42.43 -65.91
N GLN A 44 3.44 -42.72 -66.87
CA GLN A 44 3.08 -43.06 -68.25
C GLN A 44 2.30 -44.38 -68.29
N THR A 45 2.80 -45.44 -67.65
CA THR A 45 2.11 -46.73 -67.54
C THR A 45 0.71 -46.57 -66.94
N PHE A 46 0.58 -45.76 -65.89
CA PHE A 46 -0.71 -45.46 -65.29
C PHE A 46 -1.63 -44.65 -66.21
N THR A 47 -1.10 -43.68 -66.96
CA THR A 47 -1.88 -42.87 -67.91
C THR A 47 -2.35 -43.68 -69.12
N GLU A 48 -1.51 -44.60 -69.62
CA GLU A 48 -1.86 -45.57 -70.66
C GLU A 48 -2.97 -46.53 -70.19
N PHE A 49 -2.93 -46.95 -68.93
CA PHE A 49 -4.02 -47.72 -68.34
C PHE A 49 -5.33 -46.91 -68.25
N LEU A 50 -5.27 -45.63 -67.86
CA LEU A 50 -6.45 -44.77 -67.78
C LEU A 50 -7.13 -44.55 -69.14
N THR A 51 -6.37 -44.52 -70.24
CA THR A 51 -6.95 -44.37 -71.59
C THR A 51 -7.56 -45.66 -72.13
N GLN A 52 -7.16 -46.82 -71.61
CA GLN A 52 -7.63 -48.14 -72.04
C GLN A 52 -8.82 -48.68 -71.21
N SER A 53 -9.09 -48.11 -70.03
CA SER A 53 -10.02 -48.67 -69.05
C SER A 53 -11.42 -48.01 -69.09
N GLY A 54 -12.49 -48.80 -68.98
CA GLY A 54 -13.89 -48.34 -68.97
C GLY A 54 -14.40 -47.88 -67.59
N SER A 55 -15.56 -47.22 -67.51
CA SER A 55 -16.08 -46.49 -66.33
C SER A 55 -16.23 -47.26 -64.99
N ASN A 56 -16.00 -48.57 -64.95
CA ASN A 56 -16.21 -49.42 -63.75
C ASN A 56 -14.92 -49.88 -63.04
N PHE A 57 -13.71 -49.51 -63.50
CA PHE A 57 -12.46 -49.95 -62.86
C PHE A 57 -12.19 -49.28 -61.49
N TYR A 58 -12.82 -48.12 -61.24
CA TYR A 58 -12.47 -47.23 -60.14
C TYR A 58 -12.72 -47.83 -58.75
N GLU A 59 -13.84 -48.54 -58.56
CA GLU A 59 -14.20 -49.14 -57.27
C GLU A 59 -13.28 -50.33 -56.93
N SER A 60 -12.98 -51.16 -57.93
CA SER A 60 -12.00 -52.26 -57.82
C SER A 60 -10.59 -51.74 -57.56
N PHE A 61 -10.19 -50.65 -58.22
CA PHE A 61 -8.90 -49.99 -58.02
C PHE A 61 -8.76 -49.41 -56.61
N ILE A 62 -9.79 -48.70 -56.10
CA ILE A 62 -9.79 -48.16 -54.73
C ILE A 62 -9.68 -49.27 -53.70
N ASN A 63 -10.42 -50.37 -53.86
CA ASN A 63 -10.40 -51.47 -52.87
C ASN A 63 -9.00 -52.09 -52.80
N LYS A 64 -8.38 -52.42 -53.96
CA LYS A 64 -7.02 -52.97 -54.00
C LYS A 64 -5.96 -51.96 -53.52
N PHE A 65 -6.13 -50.68 -53.81
CA PHE A 65 -5.27 -49.60 -53.31
C PHE A 65 -5.35 -49.48 -51.77
N ARG A 66 -6.55 -49.56 -51.20
CA ARG A 66 -6.77 -49.54 -49.75
C ARG A 66 -6.12 -50.73 -49.05
N ASP A 67 -6.28 -51.93 -49.59
CA ASP A 67 -5.67 -53.13 -49.02
C ASP A 67 -4.14 -53.05 -49.06
N ARG A 68 -3.57 -52.55 -50.16
CA ARG A 68 -2.11 -52.40 -50.28
C ARG A 68 -1.53 -51.37 -49.32
N LEU A 69 -2.21 -50.24 -49.12
CA LEU A 69 -1.83 -49.25 -48.10
C LEU A 69 -1.88 -49.87 -46.69
N LYS A 70 -2.92 -50.64 -46.40
CA LYS A 70 -3.09 -51.32 -45.11
C LYS A 70 -1.97 -52.33 -44.84
N ASP A 71 -1.56 -53.11 -45.84
CA ASP A 71 -0.45 -54.05 -45.73
C ASP A 71 0.90 -53.34 -45.51
N GLY A 72 1.10 -52.20 -46.19
CA GLY A 72 2.27 -51.34 -45.98
C GLY A 72 2.33 -50.81 -44.54
N PHE A 73 1.23 -50.28 -44.02
CA PHE A 73 1.13 -49.79 -42.64
C PHE A 73 1.37 -50.91 -41.62
N GLN A 74 0.80 -52.10 -41.82
CA GLN A 74 1.02 -53.24 -40.93
C GLN A 74 2.47 -53.74 -40.94
N THR A 75 3.14 -53.67 -42.08
CA THR A 75 4.55 -54.08 -42.21
C THR A 75 5.49 -53.09 -41.50
N SER A 76 5.27 -51.78 -41.66
CA SER A 76 5.98 -50.74 -40.90
C SER A 76 5.72 -50.87 -39.40
N MET A 77 4.47 -51.13 -38.99
CA MET A 77 4.11 -51.36 -37.58
C MET A 77 4.79 -52.58 -36.97
N LYS A 78 4.90 -53.71 -37.70
CA LYS A 78 5.63 -54.90 -37.22
C LYS A 78 7.11 -54.59 -37.02
N LYS A 79 7.75 -53.89 -37.97
CA LYS A 79 9.15 -53.45 -37.82
C LYS A 79 9.36 -52.54 -36.62
N MET A 80 8.37 -51.71 -36.27
CA MET A 80 8.45 -50.84 -35.09
C MET A 80 8.14 -51.56 -33.76
N LYS A 81 7.34 -52.63 -33.75
CA LYS A 81 7.03 -53.39 -32.52
C LYS A 81 8.26 -54.07 -31.91
N ASP A 82 9.25 -54.40 -32.73
CA ASP A 82 10.49 -55.06 -32.31
C ASP A 82 11.55 -54.06 -31.81
N VAL A 83 11.29 -52.75 -31.89
CA VAL A 83 12.21 -51.70 -31.43
C VAL A 83 12.01 -51.46 -29.93
N PRO A 84 13.08 -51.50 -29.10
CA PRO A 84 12.97 -51.15 -27.70
C PRO A 84 12.53 -49.69 -27.54
N ILE A 85 11.58 -49.44 -26.63
CA ILE A 85 11.10 -48.10 -26.29
C ILE A 85 12.19 -47.40 -25.46
N ASP A 86 13.24 -46.93 -26.13
CA ASP A 86 14.45 -46.32 -25.58
C ASP A 86 14.64 -44.87 -26.06
N GLU A 87 15.80 -44.27 -25.77
CA GLU A 87 16.13 -42.87 -26.13
C GLU A 87 16.12 -42.59 -27.64
N ASN A 88 16.25 -43.61 -28.49
CA ASN A 88 16.24 -43.48 -29.94
C ASN A 88 14.84 -43.66 -30.53
N PHE A 89 13.89 -44.18 -29.76
CA PHE A 89 12.53 -44.46 -30.21
C PHE A 89 11.81 -43.24 -30.84
N PRO A 90 11.88 -42.01 -30.29
CA PRO A 90 11.31 -40.84 -30.95
C PRO A 90 12.00 -40.45 -32.26
N LYS A 91 13.31 -40.72 -32.40
CA LYS A 91 14.04 -40.50 -33.66
C LYS A 91 13.63 -41.53 -34.71
N ILE A 92 13.43 -42.78 -34.31
CA ILE A 92 12.98 -43.87 -35.18
C ILE A 92 11.56 -43.60 -35.67
N ILE A 93 10.66 -43.12 -34.79
CA ILE A 93 9.33 -42.68 -35.19
C ILE A 93 9.42 -41.51 -36.17
N LYS A 94 10.29 -40.51 -35.91
CA LYS A 94 10.50 -39.40 -36.84
C LYS A 94 10.95 -39.89 -38.22
N GLU A 95 11.96 -40.76 -38.27
CA GLU A 95 12.44 -41.32 -39.54
C GLU A 95 11.34 -42.08 -40.26
N ASP A 96 10.50 -42.85 -39.56
CA ASP A 96 9.40 -43.55 -40.19
C ASP A 96 8.29 -42.60 -40.66
N LEU A 97 7.99 -41.57 -39.89
CA LEU A 97 7.06 -40.51 -40.30
C LEU A 97 7.56 -39.76 -41.55
N ASP A 98 8.84 -39.42 -41.61
CA ASP A 98 9.48 -38.79 -42.78
C ASP A 98 9.43 -39.73 -44.01
N ARG A 99 9.64 -41.05 -43.82
CA ARG A 99 9.46 -42.06 -44.89
C ARG A 99 8.05 -42.03 -45.45
N TRP A 100 7.06 -41.98 -44.57
CA TRP A 100 5.67 -41.99 -44.99
C TRP A 100 5.21 -40.66 -45.60
N GLU A 101 5.74 -39.51 -45.17
CA GLU A 101 5.47 -38.23 -45.82
C GLU A 101 5.99 -38.24 -47.27
N TYR A 102 7.21 -38.77 -47.48
CA TYR A 102 7.75 -39.00 -48.81
C TYR A 102 6.86 -39.95 -49.63
N ALA A 103 6.43 -41.07 -49.03
CA ALA A 103 5.55 -42.04 -49.68
C ALA A 103 4.22 -41.42 -50.12
N LYS A 104 3.57 -40.67 -49.23
CA LYS A 104 2.33 -39.90 -49.51
C LYS A 104 2.54 -38.96 -50.69
N SER A 105 3.62 -38.17 -50.68
CA SER A 105 3.91 -37.23 -51.78
C SER A 105 4.12 -37.93 -53.12
N ALA A 106 4.82 -39.06 -53.13
CA ALA A 106 5.11 -39.81 -54.34
C ALA A 106 3.86 -40.53 -54.91
N ILE A 107 3.01 -41.07 -54.03
CA ILE A 107 1.72 -41.67 -54.39
C ILE A 107 0.78 -40.61 -54.97
N LEU A 108 0.68 -39.43 -54.34
CA LEU A 108 -0.17 -38.33 -54.84
C LEU A 108 0.29 -37.84 -56.22
N VAL A 109 1.60 -37.77 -56.48
CA VAL A 109 2.14 -37.39 -57.79
C VAL A 109 1.79 -38.42 -58.86
N LEU A 110 1.92 -39.71 -58.55
CA LEU A 110 1.61 -40.79 -59.49
C LEU A 110 0.13 -40.80 -59.90
N PHE A 111 -0.77 -40.63 -58.93
CA PHE A 111 -2.22 -40.74 -59.15
C PHE A 111 -2.93 -39.41 -59.44
N LYS A 112 -2.20 -38.29 -59.50
CA LYS A 112 -2.72 -36.97 -59.89
C LYS A 112 -3.54 -36.97 -61.19
N PRO A 113 -3.18 -37.73 -62.26
CA PRO A 113 -3.98 -37.80 -63.48
C PRO A 113 -5.38 -38.40 -63.27
N LEU A 114 -5.52 -39.36 -62.34
CA LEU A 114 -6.81 -39.98 -62.02
C LEU A 114 -7.70 -39.00 -61.22
N ASP A 115 -7.13 -38.26 -60.26
CA ASP A 115 -7.86 -37.21 -59.56
C ASP A 115 -8.32 -36.08 -60.51
N TYR A 116 -7.53 -35.75 -61.55
CA TYR A 116 -7.91 -34.76 -62.57
C TYR A 116 -9.01 -35.26 -63.52
N ALA A 117 -8.92 -36.52 -63.97
CA ALA A 117 -9.93 -37.14 -64.84
C ALA A 117 -11.31 -37.25 -64.17
N MET A 118 -11.33 -37.37 -62.83
CA MET A 118 -12.53 -37.56 -62.01
C MET A 118 -13.14 -36.26 -61.47
N GLY A 119 -12.49 -35.11 -61.70
CA GLY A 119 -12.89 -33.79 -61.19
C GLY A 119 -14.28 -33.29 -61.63
N ASN A 120 -14.94 -34.01 -62.53
CA ASN A 120 -16.30 -33.69 -63.01
C ASN A 120 -17.41 -34.63 -62.48
N GLY A 121 -17.16 -35.56 -61.54
CA GLY A 121 -18.25 -36.40 -61.03
C GLY A 121 -18.00 -37.42 -59.91
N ALA A 122 -16.80 -37.54 -59.32
CA ALA A 122 -16.53 -38.52 -58.26
C ALA A 122 -16.66 -37.95 -56.84
N SER A 123 -17.25 -38.71 -55.92
CA SER A 123 -17.50 -38.28 -54.52
C SER A 123 -16.31 -38.42 -53.57
N ILE A 124 -15.22 -39.08 -53.98
CA ILE A 124 -14.04 -39.36 -53.14
C ILE A 124 -12.79 -39.25 -54.03
N THR A 125 -11.76 -38.53 -53.61
CA THR A 125 -10.46 -38.46 -54.32
C THR A 125 -9.41 -39.36 -53.66
N ILE A 126 -8.32 -39.67 -54.37
CA ILE A 126 -7.23 -40.49 -53.82
C ILE A 126 -6.53 -39.74 -52.68
N ASP A 127 -6.39 -38.42 -52.77
CA ASP A 127 -5.94 -37.58 -51.66
C ASP A 127 -6.80 -37.73 -50.39
N MET A 128 -8.14 -37.79 -50.54
CA MET A 128 -9.04 -38.03 -49.41
C MET A 128 -8.85 -39.43 -48.80
N ILE A 129 -8.67 -40.46 -49.62
CA ILE A 129 -8.50 -41.85 -49.15
C ILE A 129 -7.16 -42.02 -48.44
N VAL A 130 -6.08 -41.47 -49.00
CA VAL A 130 -4.74 -41.53 -48.39
C VAL A 130 -4.74 -40.79 -47.06
N LYS A 131 -5.37 -39.61 -46.96
CA LYS A 131 -5.52 -38.88 -45.69
C LYS A 131 -6.36 -39.63 -44.67
N ASP A 132 -7.50 -40.19 -45.07
CA ASP A 132 -8.38 -40.93 -44.17
C ASP A 132 -7.68 -42.18 -43.61
N LYS A 133 -7.01 -42.96 -44.46
CA LYS A 133 -6.29 -44.18 -44.05
C LYS A 133 -5.02 -43.90 -43.25
N TRP A 134 -4.30 -42.84 -43.59
CA TRP A 134 -3.17 -42.35 -42.80
C TRP A 134 -3.60 -41.99 -41.37
N ASN A 135 -4.72 -41.28 -41.24
CA ASN A 135 -5.25 -40.88 -39.94
C ASN A 135 -5.82 -42.09 -39.16
N THR A 136 -6.67 -42.90 -39.80
CA THR A 136 -7.41 -44.01 -39.15
C THR A 136 -6.61 -45.28 -38.90
N ASP A 137 -5.80 -45.72 -39.85
CA ASP A 137 -5.13 -47.03 -39.75
C ASP A 137 -3.68 -46.89 -39.26
N TYR A 138 -2.97 -45.81 -39.58
CA TYR A 138 -1.57 -45.64 -39.18
C TYR A 138 -1.43 -44.86 -37.87
N LEU A 139 -1.90 -43.61 -37.79
CA LEU A 139 -1.69 -42.76 -36.60
C LEU A 139 -2.43 -43.26 -35.36
N HIS A 140 -3.68 -43.75 -35.50
CA HIS A 140 -4.39 -44.37 -34.36
C HIS A 140 -3.71 -45.66 -33.89
N THR A 141 -3.34 -46.55 -34.81
CA THR A 141 -2.61 -47.77 -34.45
C THR A 141 -1.25 -47.46 -33.82
N LEU A 142 -0.57 -46.39 -34.27
CA LEU A 142 0.68 -45.92 -33.66
C LEU A 142 0.45 -45.51 -32.21
N ASN A 143 -0.54 -44.64 -31.99
CA ASN A 143 -0.88 -44.12 -30.67
C ASN A 143 -1.32 -45.21 -29.69
N ASP A 144 -2.13 -46.17 -30.15
CA ASP A 144 -2.63 -47.28 -29.32
C ASP A 144 -1.56 -48.34 -29.06
N THR A 145 -0.64 -48.57 -30.01
CA THR A 145 0.39 -49.63 -29.87
C THR A 145 1.55 -49.20 -28.98
N PHE A 146 1.92 -47.92 -29.00
CA PHE A 146 3.15 -47.44 -28.33
C PHE A 146 2.89 -46.45 -27.19
N GLU A 147 1.63 -46.21 -26.84
CA GLU A 147 1.23 -45.20 -25.85
C GLU A 147 2.05 -43.92 -26.00
N LEU A 148 2.05 -43.33 -27.21
CA LEU A 148 2.98 -42.23 -27.53
C LEU A 148 2.88 -41.08 -26.54
N THR A 149 1.70 -40.82 -26.00
CA THR A 149 1.52 -39.80 -24.96
C THR A 149 2.38 -40.09 -23.72
N THR A 150 2.35 -41.29 -23.17
CA THR A 150 3.19 -41.73 -22.04
C THR A 150 4.68 -41.65 -22.39
N THR A 151 5.08 -42.17 -23.56
CA THR A 151 6.49 -42.22 -23.98
C THR A 151 7.07 -40.82 -24.21
N LEU A 152 6.30 -39.92 -24.84
CA LEU A 152 6.70 -38.53 -25.04
C LEU A 152 6.83 -37.79 -23.71
N THR A 153 5.90 -38.00 -22.76
CA THR A 153 6.03 -37.40 -21.42
C THR A 153 7.24 -37.93 -20.64
N ARG A 154 7.60 -39.21 -20.81
CA ARG A 154 8.77 -39.82 -20.17
C ARG A 154 10.08 -39.19 -20.64
N VAL A 155 10.20 -38.86 -21.93
CA VAL A 155 11.38 -38.16 -22.48
C VAL A 155 11.57 -36.79 -21.81
N PHE A 156 10.48 -36.08 -21.47
CA PHE A 156 10.59 -34.85 -20.69
C PHE A 156 11.04 -35.12 -19.25
N SER A 157 10.47 -36.10 -18.54
CA SER A 157 10.88 -36.47 -17.18
C SER A 157 12.34 -36.90 -17.10
N ASP A 158 12.80 -37.70 -18.05
CA ASP A 158 14.20 -38.14 -18.12
C ASP A 158 15.13 -36.97 -18.52
N SER A 159 14.66 -36.04 -19.37
CA SER A 159 15.40 -34.81 -19.69
C SER A 159 15.52 -33.93 -18.44
N ARG A 160 14.52 -33.90 -17.55
CA ARG A 160 14.56 -33.19 -16.25
C ARG A 160 15.64 -33.77 -15.36
N ARG A 161 15.73 -35.10 -15.26
CA ARG A 161 16.74 -35.78 -14.43
C ARG A 161 18.17 -35.67 -14.97
N SER A 162 18.34 -35.49 -16.28
CA SER A 162 19.66 -35.45 -16.94
C SER A 162 20.22 -34.05 -17.22
N GLY A 163 19.50 -32.98 -16.85
CA GLY A 163 19.97 -31.59 -16.96
C GLY A 163 20.18 -31.10 -18.40
N ASN A 164 19.17 -31.22 -19.27
CA ASN A 164 19.16 -30.75 -20.67
C ASN A 164 20.09 -31.51 -21.64
N LYS A 165 20.73 -32.61 -21.23
CA LYS A 165 21.59 -33.39 -22.14
C LYS A 165 20.80 -34.13 -23.23
N MET A 166 19.51 -34.39 -23.01
CA MET A 166 18.66 -35.06 -23.96
C MET A 166 17.90 -34.08 -24.85
N SER A 167 18.00 -34.30 -26.17
CA SER A 167 17.32 -33.47 -27.17
C SER A 167 15.83 -33.75 -27.19
N VAL A 168 15.03 -32.70 -26.95
CA VAL A 168 13.56 -32.74 -27.02
C VAL A 168 13.04 -32.41 -28.43
N LEU A 169 13.95 -32.17 -29.39
CA LEU A 169 13.63 -31.85 -30.79
C LEU A 169 12.81 -32.93 -31.53
N PRO A 170 13.01 -34.24 -31.29
CA PRO A 170 12.15 -35.28 -31.88
C PRO A 170 10.68 -35.11 -31.45
N VAL A 171 10.42 -34.62 -30.24
CA VAL A 171 9.06 -34.40 -29.74
C VAL A 171 8.38 -33.25 -30.49
N LYS A 172 9.10 -32.16 -30.78
CA LYS A 172 8.61 -31.05 -31.59
C LYS A 172 8.16 -31.49 -32.98
N ASN A 173 8.97 -32.32 -33.63
CA ASN A 173 8.68 -32.81 -34.97
C ASN A 173 7.43 -33.70 -34.99
N ILE A 174 7.28 -34.57 -33.99
CA ILE A 174 6.09 -35.42 -33.84
C ILE A 174 4.85 -34.53 -33.61
N LEU A 175 4.91 -33.57 -32.68
CA LEU A 175 3.80 -32.66 -32.40
C LEU A 175 3.42 -31.78 -33.61
N MET A 176 4.40 -31.26 -34.35
CA MET A 176 4.16 -30.51 -35.60
C MET A 176 3.49 -31.37 -36.66
N LEU A 177 3.88 -32.64 -36.80
CA LEU A 177 3.26 -33.55 -37.75
C LEU A 177 1.79 -33.83 -37.39
N TYR A 178 1.50 -34.06 -36.12
CA TYR A 178 0.13 -34.21 -35.64
C TYR A 178 -0.72 -32.93 -35.80
N LYS A 179 -0.12 -31.74 -35.67
CA LYS A 179 -0.78 -30.46 -35.95
C LYS A 179 -1.05 -30.26 -37.45
N ARG A 180 -0.07 -30.60 -38.31
CA ARG A 180 -0.15 -30.43 -39.77
C ARG A 180 -1.17 -31.35 -40.43
N GLU A 181 -1.26 -32.60 -39.99
CA GLU A 181 -2.22 -33.58 -40.55
C GLU A 181 -3.66 -33.35 -40.05
N ASN A 182 -3.86 -32.41 -39.12
CA ASN A 182 -5.14 -31.87 -38.68
C ASN A 182 -6.20 -32.99 -38.51
N ILE A 183 -5.92 -33.95 -37.62
CA ILE A 183 -6.79 -35.10 -37.36
C ILE A 183 -8.10 -34.60 -36.75
N VAL A 184 -9.04 -34.26 -37.61
CA VAL A 184 -10.43 -34.00 -37.25
C VAL A 184 -11.28 -35.02 -38.01
N THR A 185 -11.18 -36.27 -37.62
CA THR A 185 -12.28 -37.21 -37.83
C THR A 185 -13.39 -36.79 -36.87
N ARG A 186 -14.60 -36.58 -37.38
CA ARG A 186 -15.78 -36.11 -36.60
C ARG A 186 -15.87 -36.86 -35.26
N GLY A 187 -15.64 -36.16 -34.15
CA GLY A 187 -16.04 -36.60 -32.80
C GLY A 187 -14.96 -37.13 -31.86
N GLN A 188 -13.66 -37.12 -32.20
CA GLN A 188 -12.60 -37.54 -31.26
C GLN A 188 -11.75 -36.37 -30.74
N VAL A 189 -11.26 -36.50 -29.50
CA VAL A 189 -10.44 -35.48 -28.82
C VAL A 189 -9.08 -35.40 -29.53
N PRO A 190 -8.60 -34.20 -29.93
CA PRO A 190 -7.30 -34.04 -30.57
C PRO A 190 -6.21 -34.65 -29.70
N LEU A 191 -5.33 -35.49 -30.26
CA LEU A 191 -4.21 -36.12 -29.54
C LEU A 191 -3.37 -35.09 -28.77
N ILE A 192 -3.28 -33.87 -29.31
CA ILE A 192 -2.65 -32.72 -28.68
C ILE A 192 -3.26 -32.46 -27.29
N LYS A 193 -4.59 -32.46 -27.13
CA LYS A 193 -5.22 -32.24 -25.81
C LYS A 193 -4.95 -33.38 -24.82
N THR A 194 -4.95 -34.63 -25.28
CA THR A 194 -4.63 -35.79 -24.43
C THR A 194 -3.18 -35.75 -23.97
N PHE A 195 -2.26 -35.36 -24.86
CA PHE A 195 -0.86 -35.11 -24.53
C PHE A 195 -0.69 -33.93 -23.58
N GLU A 196 -1.39 -32.80 -23.82
CA GLU A 196 -1.39 -31.62 -22.94
C GLU A 196 -1.76 -32.00 -21.49
N ASP A 197 -2.82 -32.80 -21.32
CA ASP A 197 -3.29 -33.20 -19.99
C ASP A 197 -2.39 -34.26 -19.32
N ALA A 198 -1.88 -35.23 -20.09
CA ALA A 198 -0.91 -36.21 -19.59
C ALA A 198 0.39 -35.52 -19.16
N PHE A 199 0.91 -34.61 -19.99
CA PHE A 199 2.11 -33.83 -19.72
C PHE A 199 1.96 -32.97 -18.47
N CYS A 200 0.82 -32.31 -18.27
CA CYS A 200 0.57 -31.54 -17.05
C CYS A 200 0.57 -32.44 -15.79
N LYS A 201 -0.02 -33.63 -15.85
CA LYS A 201 -0.07 -34.55 -14.70
C LYS A 201 1.33 -35.06 -14.32
N THR A 202 2.07 -35.58 -15.29
CA THR A 202 3.43 -36.10 -15.06
C THR A 202 4.38 -35.00 -14.60
N SER A 203 4.26 -33.80 -15.19
CA SER A 203 5.07 -32.65 -14.76
C SER A 203 4.77 -32.22 -13.33
N ASN A 204 3.50 -32.26 -12.89
CA ASN A 204 3.15 -31.95 -11.51
C ASN A 204 3.70 -32.96 -10.49
N GLU A 205 3.85 -34.22 -10.87
CA GLU A 205 4.49 -35.24 -10.02
C GLU A 205 6.00 -35.02 -9.93
N ASP A 206 6.66 -34.76 -11.06
CA ASP A 206 8.08 -34.41 -11.11
C ASP A 206 8.36 -33.15 -10.29
N TYR A 207 7.55 -32.10 -10.44
CA TYR A 207 7.68 -30.84 -9.71
C TYR A 207 7.60 -31.02 -8.21
N LYS A 208 6.76 -31.94 -7.71
CA LYS A 208 6.72 -32.26 -6.26
C LYS A 208 8.04 -32.87 -5.81
N ILE A 209 8.59 -33.81 -6.57
CA ILE A 209 9.85 -34.48 -6.24
C ILE A 209 10.99 -33.46 -6.23
N PHE A 210 11.16 -32.69 -7.31
CA PHE A 210 12.21 -31.67 -7.41
C PHE A 210 12.05 -30.57 -6.36
N ALA A 211 10.82 -30.10 -6.10
CA ALA A 211 10.58 -29.11 -5.05
C ALA A 211 11.02 -29.64 -3.67
N THR A 212 10.73 -30.90 -3.33
CA THR A 212 11.18 -31.50 -2.07
C THR A 212 12.70 -31.69 -2.01
N GLU A 213 13.35 -31.94 -3.14
CA GLU A 213 14.81 -32.09 -3.21
C GLU A 213 15.53 -30.76 -3.03
N PHE A 214 15.11 -29.71 -3.76
CA PHE A 214 15.66 -28.35 -3.65
C PHE A 214 15.40 -27.76 -2.26
N PHE A 215 14.32 -28.14 -1.59
CA PHE A 215 13.99 -27.65 -0.26
C PHE A 215 14.86 -28.24 0.87
N LYS A 216 15.67 -29.29 0.58
CA LYS A 216 16.60 -29.87 1.57
C LYS A 216 17.65 -28.86 2.04
N GLU A 217 18.06 -27.93 1.17
CA GLU A 217 19.00 -26.85 1.49
C GLU A 217 18.32 -25.63 2.16
N GLY A 218 17.01 -25.72 2.45
CA GLY A 218 16.21 -24.63 3.00
C GLY A 218 15.78 -23.60 1.96
N VAL A 219 15.09 -22.55 2.40
CA VAL A 219 14.53 -21.53 1.48
C VAL A 219 15.63 -20.74 0.76
N HIS A 220 16.77 -20.53 1.41
CA HIS A 220 17.92 -19.83 0.83
C HIS A 220 18.48 -20.52 -0.42
N GLY A 221 18.70 -21.85 -0.37
CA GLY A 221 19.19 -22.64 -1.51
C GLY A 221 18.10 -22.91 -2.56
N PHE A 222 16.85 -23.05 -2.11
CA PHE A 222 15.70 -23.31 -2.96
C PHE A 222 15.45 -22.18 -3.99
N LEU A 223 15.49 -20.91 -3.60
CA LEU A 223 15.06 -19.81 -4.47
C LEU A 223 15.93 -19.65 -5.74
N PRO A 224 17.27 -19.68 -5.68
CA PRO A 224 18.11 -19.69 -6.89
C PRO A 224 17.91 -20.93 -7.76
N GLN A 225 17.82 -22.11 -7.14
CA GLN A 225 17.62 -23.38 -7.85
C GLN A 225 16.25 -23.43 -8.54
N ALA A 226 15.20 -22.94 -7.88
CA ALA A 226 13.87 -22.81 -8.45
C ALA A 226 13.85 -21.86 -9.64
N LYS A 227 14.56 -20.73 -9.56
CA LYS A 227 14.69 -19.79 -10.67
C LYS A 227 15.38 -20.45 -11.88
N GLN A 228 16.51 -21.11 -11.66
CA GLN A 228 17.24 -21.82 -12.71
C GLN A 228 16.40 -22.94 -13.32
N PHE A 229 15.68 -23.70 -12.49
CA PHE A 229 14.76 -24.74 -12.95
C PHE A 229 13.65 -24.19 -13.85
N MET A 230 13.11 -23.00 -13.54
CA MET A 230 12.11 -22.36 -14.39
C MET A 230 12.67 -21.90 -15.74
N GLU A 231 13.90 -21.35 -15.76
CA GLU A 231 14.59 -20.96 -16.99
C GLU A 231 14.91 -22.19 -17.87
N ASP A 232 15.35 -23.29 -17.24
CA ASP A 232 15.60 -24.56 -17.92
C ASP A 232 14.30 -25.17 -18.48
N GLU A 233 13.19 -25.11 -17.74
CA GLU A 233 11.89 -25.61 -18.19
C GLU A 233 11.32 -24.77 -19.34
N GLU A 234 11.47 -23.45 -19.28
CA GLU A 234 11.13 -22.53 -20.35
C GLU A 234 11.89 -22.85 -21.65
N PHE A 235 13.21 -23.02 -21.55
CA PHE A 235 14.06 -23.41 -22.67
C PHE A 235 13.65 -24.77 -23.27
N ARG A 236 13.23 -25.74 -22.46
CA ARG A 236 12.75 -27.04 -22.95
C ARG A 236 11.44 -26.93 -23.68
N ILE A 237 10.49 -26.15 -23.17
CA ILE A 237 9.17 -25.97 -23.79
C ILE A 237 9.32 -25.29 -25.15
N GLU A 238 10.16 -24.25 -25.24
CA GLU A 238 10.45 -23.54 -26.51
C GLU A 238 11.08 -24.45 -27.57
N ASN A 239 11.99 -25.33 -27.15
CA ASN A 239 12.64 -26.28 -28.06
C ASN A 239 11.76 -27.47 -28.44
N ALA A 240 10.73 -27.78 -27.65
CA ALA A 240 9.92 -29.00 -27.81
C ALA A 240 8.52 -28.77 -28.38
N MET A 241 7.98 -27.55 -28.31
CA MET A 241 6.60 -27.24 -28.70
C MET A 241 6.54 -26.10 -29.72
N ASP A 242 5.36 -25.93 -30.32
CA ASP A 242 5.02 -24.76 -31.14
C ASP A 242 4.68 -23.57 -30.25
N ASP A 243 4.90 -22.36 -30.74
CA ASP A 243 4.79 -21.11 -29.98
C ASP A 243 3.44 -20.95 -29.26
N GLU A 244 2.31 -21.28 -29.91
CA GLU A 244 0.96 -21.17 -29.31
C GLU A 244 0.72 -22.12 -28.13
N ILE A 245 1.20 -23.37 -28.23
CA ILE A 245 1.02 -24.40 -27.19
C ILE A 245 2.07 -24.19 -26.09
N GLY A 246 3.28 -23.82 -26.49
CA GLY A 246 4.41 -23.51 -25.61
C GLY A 246 4.09 -22.36 -24.65
N GLU A 247 3.55 -21.24 -25.14
CA GLU A 247 3.17 -20.12 -24.27
C GLU A 247 2.08 -20.48 -23.25
N LYS A 248 1.07 -21.24 -23.67
CA LYS A 248 -0.02 -21.70 -22.80
C LYS A 248 0.52 -22.65 -21.73
N MET A 249 1.42 -23.56 -22.10
CA MET A 249 2.00 -24.54 -21.17
C MET A 249 3.02 -23.92 -20.23
N LYS A 250 3.86 -23.00 -20.71
CA LYS A 250 4.79 -22.22 -19.89
C LYS A 250 4.08 -21.54 -18.72
N LYS A 251 2.99 -20.81 -19.01
CA LYS A 251 2.18 -20.16 -17.97
C LYS A 251 1.51 -21.14 -17.01
N ARG A 252 1.00 -22.27 -17.50
CA ARG A 252 0.32 -23.28 -16.66
C ARG A 252 1.29 -23.99 -15.72
N LEU A 253 2.44 -24.40 -16.25
CA LEU A 253 3.46 -25.16 -15.51
C LEU A 253 4.22 -24.29 -14.51
N GLN A 254 4.56 -23.05 -14.87
CA GLN A 254 5.11 -22.08 -13.91
C GLN A 254 4.15 -21.90 -12.72
N ASN A 255 2.86 -21.72 -12.99
CA ASN A 255 1.87 -21.59 -11.93
C ASN A 255 1.74 -22.85 -11.06
N ASP A 256 1.81 -24.05 -11.64
CA ASP A 256 1.65 -25.28 -10.87
C ASP A 256 2.90 -25.63 -10.05
N PHE A 257 4.11 -25.43 -10.58
CA PHE A 257 5.36 -25.56 -9.83
C PHE A 257 5.42 -24.57 -8.65
N LEU A 258 5.02 -23.32 -8.93
CA LEU A 258 5.04 -22.29 -7.90
C LEU A 258 3.97 -22.54 -6.82
N LYS A 259 2.79 -23.09 -7.14
CA LYS A 259 1.79 -23.48 -6.10
C LYS A 259 2.32 -24.54 -5.15
N VAL A 260 3.06 -25.53 -5.65
CA VAL A 260 3.63 -26.61 -4.82
C VAL A 260 4.71 -26.05 -3.89
N SER A 261 5.59 -25.20 -4.40
CA SER A 261 6.66 -24.58 -3.60
C SER A 261 6.13 -23.50 -2.64
N LEU A 262 5.01 -22.85 -2.96
CA LEU A 262 4.40 -21.81 -2.13
C LEU A 262 4.06 -22.32 -0.74
N GLN A 263 3.49 -23.52 -0.61
CA GLN A 263 3.16 -24.09 0.70
C GLN A 263 4.41 -24.35 1.55
N MET A 264 5.48 -24.89 0.95
CA MET A 264 6.73 -25.18 1.65
C MET A 264 7.44 -23.89 2.11
N VAL A 265 7.48 -22.88 1.24
CA VAL A 265 8.05 -21.57 1.58
C VAL A 265 7.21 -20.86 2.65
N TYR A 266 5.89 -21.02 2.64
CA TYR A 266 5.00 -20.43 3.65
C TYR A 266 5.22 -20.98 5.07
N GLU A 267 5.55 -22.27 5.19
CA GLU A 267 5.81 -22.93 6.48
C GLU A 267 7.12 -22.44 7.11
N LYS A 268 8.17 -22.22 6.31
CA LYS A 268 9.46 -21.68 6.79
C LYS A 268 9.57 -20.15 6.73
N TYR A 269 8.50 -19.45 6.33
CA TYR A 269 8.53 -18.00 6.18
C TYR A 269 8.81 -17.27 7.50
N ASP A 270 8.38 -17.86 8.62
CA ASP A 270 8.59 -17.27 9.95
C ASP A 270 10.08 -17.22 10.33
N GLU A 271 10.87 -18.24 9.95
CA GLU A 271 12.33 -18.25 10.16
C GLU A 271 13.04 -17.16 9.32
N ILE A 272 12.52 -16.87 8.12
CA ILE A 272 13.06 -15.82 7.23
C ILE A 272 12.75 -14.43 7.78
N LEU A 273 11.55 -14.26 8.36
CA LEU A 273 11.15 -13.04 9.05
C LEU A 273 12.03 -12.76 10.28
N GLU A 274 12.42 -13.79 11.03
CA GLU A 274 13.33 -13.65 12.17
C GLU A 274 14.78 -13.35 11.75
N GLN A 275 15.24 -13.92 10.64
CA GLN A 275 16.61 -13.73 10.13
C GLN A 275 16.81 -12.44 9.31
N ASP A 276 15.74 -11.71 8.99
CA ASP A 276 15.75 -10.40 8.29
C ASP A 276 16.56 -10.38 6.98
N LYS A 277 16.46 -11.46 6.19
CA LYS A 277 17.27 -11.66 4.98
C LYS A 277 16.66 -11.00 3.74
N GLU A 278 17.09 -9.78 3.44
CA GLU A 278 16.62 -8.92 2.33
C GLU A 278 16.59 -9.61 0.95
N LEU A 279 17.61 -10.40 0.60
CA LEU A 279 17.70 -11.09 -0.70
C LEU A 279 16.63 -12.17 -0.88
N GLU A 280 16.27 -12.88 0.20
CA GLU A 280 15.25 -13.93 0.16
C GLU A 280 13.86 -13.32 -0.04
N PHE A 281 13.56 -12.18 0.59
CA PHE A 281 12.29 -11.46 0.35
C PHE A 281 12.14 -10.93 -1.08
N GLN A 282 13.23 -10.41 -1.66
CA GLN A 282 13.23 -9.98 -3.06
C GLN A 282 12.97 -11.16 -4.00
N ALA A 283 13.64 -12.29 -3.76
CA ALA A 283 13.45 -13.49 -4.55
C ALA A 283 12.02 -14.04 -4.40
N ILE A 284 11.47 -14.09 -3.18
CA ILE A 284 10.08 -14.50 -2.95
C ILE A 284 9.11 -13.56 -3.69
N THR A 285 9.34 -12.25 -3.61
CA THR A 285 8.47 -11.25 -4.28
C THR A 285 8.53 -11.38 -5.80
N ARG A 286 9.71 -11.62 -6.38
CA ARG A 286 9.87 -11.81 -7.83
C ARG A 286 9.27 -13.12 -8.32
N LEU A 287 9.50 -14.21 -7.58
CA LEU A 287 9.08 -15.55 -8.00
C LEU A 287 7.58 -15.79 -7.77
N PHE A 288 7.03 -15.35 -6.64
CA PHE A 288 5.63 -15.58 -6.27
C PHE A 288 4.70 -14.39 -6.56
N GLY A 289 5.26 -13.24 -6.97
CA GLY A 289 4.57 -12.08 -7.54
C GLY A 289 3.38 -12.40 -8.45
N PRO A 290 3.58 -13.27 -9.48
CA PRO A 290 2.56 -13.53 -10.50
C PRO A 290 1.33 -14.33 -10.04
N ILE A 291 1.38 -15.00 -8.88
CA ILE A 291 0.42 -16.09 -8.56
C ILE A 291 -0.84 -15.59 -7.86
N ASN A 292 -0.99 -14.28 -7.58
CA ASN A 292 -2.13 -13.71 -6.85
C ASN A 292 -2.45 -14.38 -5.49
N GLN A 293 -1.53 -15.19 -4.94
CA GLN A 293 -1.67 -15.86 -3.62
C GLN A 293 -0.74 -15.27 -2.56
N LEU A 294 -0.14 -14.10 -2.85
CA LEU A 294 0.73 -13.37 -1.92
C LEU A 294 -0.01 -12.81 -0.70
N ASP A 295 -1.35 -12.78 -0.70
CA ASP A 295 -2.15 -12.29 0.42
C ASP A 295 -1.84 -13.02 1.73
N LYS A 296 -1.61 -14.34 1.68
CA LYS A 296 -1.27 -15.13 2.88
C LYS A 296 0.10 -14.75 3.45
N PHE A 297 1.09 -14.52 2.59
CA PHE A 297 2.42 -14.06 3.02
C PHE A 297 2.33 -12.65 3.58
N ALA A 298 1.62 -11.77 2.90
CA ALA A 298 1.43 -10.39 3.33
C ALA A 298 0.75 -10.31 4.71
N GLU A 299 -0.20 -11.20 5.02
CA GLU A 299 -0.78 -11.30 6.37
C GLU A 299 0.21 -11.81 7.42
N LYS A 300 1.04 -12.82 7.11
CA LYS A 300 2.11 -13.23 8.03
C LYS A 300 3.12 -12.10 8.28
N THR A 301 3.53 -11.39 7.23
CA THR A 301 4.41 -10.22 7.34
C THR A 301 3.75 -9.13 8.18
N LYS A 302 2.44 -8.90 8.01
CA LYS A 302 1.65 -7.95 8.81
C LYS A 302 1.77 -8.27 10.30
N VAL A 303 1.48 -9.51 10.69
CA VAL A 303 1.51 -9.95 12.09
C VAL A 303 2.91 -9.88 12.68
N SER A 304 3.92 -10.36 11.94
CA SER A 304 5.32 -10.33 12.41
C SER A 304 5.84 -8.90 12.59
N PHE A 305 5.58 -8.01 11.64
CA PHE A 305 5.98 -6.61 11.75
C PHE A 305 5.25 -5.89 12.90
N MET A 306 3.95 -6.16 13.08
CA MET A 306 3.19 -5.63 14.20
C MET A 306 3.79 -6.06 15.55
N ASN A 307 4.12 -7.35 15.71
CA ASN A 307 4.77 -7.86 16.92
C ASN A 307 6.15 -7.24 17.14
N TYR A 308 6.93 -7.03 16.07
CA TYR A 308 8.22 -6.35 16.14
C TYR A 308 8.07 -4.91 16.66
N CYS A 309 7.13 -4.13 16.09
CA CYS A 309 6.84 -2.77 16.54
C CYS A 309 6.43 -2.75 18.01
N GLN A 310 5.49 -3.61 18.40
CA GLN A 310 5.01 -3.72 19.78
C GLN A 310 6.16 -4.07 20.72
N ASN A 311 6.93 -5.13 20.46
CA ASN A 311 8.05 -5.55 21.30
C ASN A 311 9.09 -4.43 21.48
N LYS A 312 9.40 -3.69 20.41
CA LYS A 312 10.36 -2.59 20.47
C LYS A 312 9.83 -1.43 21.33
N MET A 313 8.56 -1.07 21.16
CA MET A 313 7.88 -0.06 21.96
C MET A 313 7.76 -0.49 23.43
N GLU A 314 7.45 -1.77 23.71
CA GLU A 314 7.42 -2.32 25.06
C GLU A 314 8.78 -2.30 25.73
N ASN A 315 9.85 -2.66 25.01
CA ASN A 315 11.20 -2.63 25.53
C ASN A 315 11.66 -1.21 25.87
N ALA A 316 11.30 -0.23 25.04
CA ALA A 316 11.56 1.19 25.34
C ALA A 316 10.85 1.65 26.63
N VAL A 317 9.59 1.23 26.83
CA VAL A 317 8.84 1.53 28.06
C VAL A 317 9.45 0.83 29.28
N LYS A 318 9.86 -0.44 29.17
CA LYS A 318 10.50 -1.19 30.27
C LYS A 318 11.83 -0.57 30.69
N GLN A 319 12.61 -0.06 29.75
CA GLN A 319 13.89 0.59 30.03
C GLN A 319 13.73 1.96 30.70
N SER A 320 12.61 2.66 30.51
CA SER A 320 12.36 3.97 31.09
C SER A 320 10.87 4.21 31.31
N PRO A 321 10.36 4.14 32.55
CA PRO A 321 8.94 4.39 32.83
C PRO A 321 8.52 5.85 32.55
N GLU A 322 9.46 6.80 32.53
CA GLU A 322 9.22 8.21 32.14
C GLU A 322 9.38 8.46 30.62
N PHE A 323 9.50 7.41 29.79
CA PHE A 323 9.76 7.54 28.35
C PHE A 323 8.74 8.45 27.64
N ILE A 324 7.47 8.45 28.07
CA ILE A 324 6.41 9.29 27.49
C ILE A 324 6.67 10.79 27.67
N ARG A 325 7.37 11.19 28.75
CA ARG A 325 7.72 12.59 28.99
C ARG A 325 8.91 13.04 28.12
N ASN A 326 9.67 12.10 27.56
CA ASN A 326 10.79 12.38 26.67
C ASN A 326 10.34 12.31 25.19
N TYR A 327 9.66 13.35 24.73
CA TYR A 327 9.12 13.41 23.36
C TYR A 327 10.17 13.11 22.26
N PRO A 328 11.40 13.66 22.31
CA PRO A 328 12.43 13.35 21.31
C PRO A 328 12.76 11.85 21.18
N ALA A 329 12.86 11.13 22.31
CA ALA A 329 13.19 9.71 22.29
C ALA A 329 12.02 8.85 21.76
N VAL A 330 10.78 9.22 22.08
CA VAL A 330 9.59 8.57 21.51
C VAL A 330 9.54 8.78 20.00
N VAL A 331 9.74 10.01 19.54
CA VAL A 331 9.68 10.34 18.11
C VAL A 331 10.85 9.73 17.33
N SER A 332 12.05 9.64 17.91
CA SER A 332 13.17 8.94 17.24
C SER A 332 12.87 7.46 17.05
N LEU A 333 12.24 6.80 18.04
CA LEU A 333 11.79 5.42 17.91
C LEU A 333 10.75 5.27 16.79
N LEU A 334 9.79 6.21 16.68
CA LEU A 334 8.81 6.22 15.60
C LEU A 334 9.47 6.40 14.22
N PHE A 335 10.48 7.27 14.12
CA PHE A 335 11.24 7.44 12.88
C PHE A 335 12.02 6.18 12.51
N GLU A 336 12.64 5.50 13.47
CA GLU A 336 13.37 4.25 13.22
C GLU A 336 12.42 3.14 12.73
N LEU A 337 11.20 3.07 13.28
CA LEU A 337 10.19 2.13 12.82
C LEU A 337 9.66 2.47 11.43
N LEU A 338 9.50 3.77 11.13
CA LEU A 338 9.11 4.25 9.81
C LEU A 338 10.20 3.93 8.77
N ASP A 339 11.47 4.19 9.08
CA ASP A 339 12.59 3.89 8.19
C ASP A 339 12.66 2.38 7.87
N ARG A 340 12.40 1.51 8.86
CA ARG A 340 12.28 0.06 8.64
C ARG A 340 11.09 -0.30 7.75
N LEU A 341 9.92 0.32 7.96
CA LEU A 341 8.74 0.11 7.12
C LEU A 341 9.02 0.49 5.66
N GLU A 342 9.64 1.65 5.43
CA GLU A 342 10.01 2.11 4.08
C GLU A 342 11.04 1.17 3.45
N LYS A 343 12.05 0.75 4.21
CA LYS A 343 13.03 -0.25 3.74
C LYS A 343 12.34 -1.55 3.31
N MET A 344 11.42 -2.08 4.11
CA MET A 344 10.67 -3.29 3.75
C MET A 344 9.80 -3.08 2.51
N GLN A 345 9.08 -1.97 2.42
CA GLN A 345 8.24 -1.68 1.25
C GLN A 345 9.05 -1.56 -0.04
N GLN A 346 10.18 -0.86 -0.01
CA GLN A 346 10.98 -0.58 -1.20
C GLN A 346 11.93 -1.72 -1.53
N ASN A 347 12.74 -2.17 -0.58
CA ASN A 347 13.82 -3.11 -0.85
C ASN A 347 13.37 -4.56 -0.79
N TYR A 348 12.49 -4.93 0.16
CA TYR A 348 12.13 -6.34 0.38
C TYR A 348 11.02 -6.77 -0.58
N PHE A 349 10.02 -5.91 -0.76
CA PHE A 349 8.82 -6.21 -1.56
C PHE A 349 8.72 -5.42 -2.86
N LEU A 350 9.80 -4.74 -3.30
CA LEU A 350 9.90 -4.05 -4.60
C LEU A 350 8.69 -3.15 -4.91
N SER A 351 8.15 -2.47 -3.89
CA SER A 351 6.95 -1.61 -3.97
C SER A 351 5.65 -2.33 -4.37
N ASN A 352 5.49 -3.60 -4.02
CA ASN A 352 4.24 -4.32 -4.25
C ASN A 352 3.07 -3.69 -3.46
N PRO A 353 1.94 -3.33 -4.12
CA PRO A 353 0.83 -2.61 -3.48
C PRO A 353 0.13 -3.41 -2.38
N VAL A 354 0.08 -4.75 -2.50
CA VAL A 354 -0.55 -5.62 -1.48
C VAL A 354 0.24 -5.56 -0.18
N PHE A 355 1.56 -5.80 -0.26
CA PHE A 355 2.45 -5.72 0.90
C PHE A 355 2.48 -4.32 1.51
N LYS A 356 2.50 -3.27 0.67
CA LYS A 356 2.43 -1.89 1.12
C LYS A 356 1.19 -1.63 1.97
N SER A 357 0.00 -1.97 1.46
CA SER A 357 -1.27 -1.78 2.18
C SER A 357 -1.32 -2.57 3.50
N ARG A 358 -0.81 -3.81 3.51
CA ARG A 358 -0.78 -4.65 4.73
C ARG A 358 0.20 -4.11 5.77
N LEU A 359 1.41 -3.70 5.37
CA LEU A 359 2.40 -3.09 6.25
C LEU A 359 1.93 -1.74 6.81
N ASP A 360 1.30 -0.90 5.98
CA ASP A 360 0.68 0.35 6.42
C ASP A 360 -0.41 0.10 7.46
N THR A 361 -1.19 -0.96 7.29
CA THR A 361 -2.22 -1.37 8.26
C THR A 361 -1.58 -1.92 9.53
N ALA A 362 -0.51 -2.73 9.46
CA ALA A 362 0.23 -3.21 10.62
C ALA A 362 0.79 -2.05 11.45
N PHE A 363 1.36 -1.05 10.80
CA PHE A 363 1.92 0.12 11.50
C PHE A 363 0.83 0.93 12.19
N LYS A 364 -0.34 1.13 11.55
CA LYS A 364 -1.51 1.75 12.19
C LYS A 364 -1.99 0.94 13.40
N ASP A 365 -2.15 -0.37 13.25
CA ASP A 365 -2.61 -1.26 14.31
C ASP A 365 -1.63 -1.29 15.49
N ALA A 366 -0.32 -1.25 15.22
CA ALA A 366 0.73 -1.17 16.23
C ALA A 366 0.77 0.18 16.98
N LEU A 367 0.41 1.29 16.31
CA LEU A 367 0.27 2.59 16.96
C LEU A 367 -0.99 2.67 17.83
N ILE A 368 -2.06 1.96 17.48
CA ILE A 368 -3.29 1.90 18.27
C ILE A 368 -3.11 0.97 19.48
N THR A 369 -2.49 -0.21 19.27
CA THR A 369 -2.37 -1.27 20.26
C THR A 369 -0.95 -1.30 20.82
N ASN A 370 -0.70 -0.54 21.89
CA ASN A 370 0.65 -0.40 22.46
C ASN A 370 0.62 -0.06 23.96
N LYS A 371 1.58 -0.62 24.73
CA LYS A 371 1.78 -0.30 26.16
C LYS A 371 2.11 1.17 26.42
N ILE A 372 2.69 1.90 25.45
CA ILE A 372 2.89 3.36 25.55
C ILE A 372 1.56 4.08 25.74
N VAL A 373 0.52 3.59 25.08
CA VAL A 373 -0.81 4.18 25.09
C VAL A 373 -1.54 3.87 26.41
N ASP A 374 -1.27 2.70 27.00
CA ASP A 374 -1.86 2.26 28.28
C ASP A 374 -1.37 3.06 29.50
N LEU A 375 -0.30 3.83 29.37
CA LEU A 375 0.24 4.69 30.42
C LEU A 375 -0.51 6.03 30.55
N SER A 376 -1.50 6.30 29.70
CA SER A 376 -2.34 7.50 29.71
C SER A 376 -3.82 7.11 29.74
N ASP A 377 -4.62 7.84 30.51
CA ASP A 377 -6.07 7.65 30.57
C ASP A 377 -6.75 7.95 29.22
N LYS A 378 -6.17 8.83 28.40
CA LYS A 378 -6.65 9.22 27.06
C LYS A 378 -5.81 8.57 25.96
N LYS A 379 -6.02 7.27 25.77
CA LYS A 379 -5.27 6.41 24.84
C LYS A 379 -5.09 7.00 23.44
N ASP A 380 -6.17 7.46 22.82
CA ASP A 380 -6.14 7.91 21.43
C ASP A 380 -5.54 9.32 21.23
N GLU A 381 -5.14 10.03 22.30
CA GLU A 381 -4.57 11.38 22.23
C GLU A 381 -3.05 11.41 22.43
N VAL A 382 -2.44 10.30 22.86
CA VAL A 382 -1.02 10.26 23.27
C VAL A 382 -0.08 10.63 22.12
N PHE A 383 -0.13 9.88 21.02
CA PHE A 383 0.76 10.12 19.87
C PHE A 383 0.54 11.49 19.19
N PRO A 384 -0.70 11.94 18.92
CA PRO A 384 -0.94 13.30 18.40
C PRO A 384 -0.32 14.40 19.26
N ARG A 385 -0.46 14.32 20.60
CA ARG A 385 0.10 15.31 21.53
C ARG A 385 1.62 15.27 21.57
N ILE A 386 2.22 14.08 21.58
CA ILE A 386 3.68 13.89 21.57
C ILE A 386 4.27 14.49 20.29
N LEU A 387 3.68 14.20 19.13
CA LEU A 387 4.15 14.74 17.85
C LEU A 387 4.07 16.28 17.83
N ALA A 388 2.95 16.86 18.27
CA ALA A 388 2.79 18.32 18.31
C ALA A 388 3.77 19.00 19.27
N ASN A 389 4.04 18.39 20.42
CA ASN A 389 5.01 18.91 21.40
C ASN A 389 6.45 18.75 20.92
N TYR A 390 6.77 17.64 20.25
CA TYR A 390 8.07 17.47 19.59
C TYR A 390 8.28 18.53 18.51
N SER A 391 7.29 18.80 17.64
CA SER A 391 7.37 19.88 16.66
C SER A 391 7.62 21.24 17.32
N HIS A 392 6.96 21.51 18.46
CA HIS A 392 7.21 22.74 19.22
C HIS A 392 8.63 22.83 19.74
N MET A 393 9.21 21.75 20.26
CA MET A 393 10.60 21.74 20.72
C MET A 393 11.60 21.84 19.57
N LEU A 394 11.29 21.25 18.41
CA LEU A 394 12.13 21.26 17.22
C LEU A 394 12.27 22.68 16.65
N LEU A 395 11.17 23.44 16.58
CA LEU A 395 11.12 24.77 15.96
C LEU A 395 11.41 25.94 16.93
N LYS A 396 11.68 25.62 18.21
CA LYS A 396 11.92 26.62 19.25
C LYS A 396 13.37 27.09 19.24
N LYS A 397 13.55 28.41 19.34
CA LYS A 397 14.83 29.10 19.43
C LYS A 397 15.72 28.50 20.52
N GLY A 398 16.93 28.09 20.13
CA GLY A 398 17.91 27.45 21.00
C GLY A 398 17.62 25.98 21.28
N SER A 399 16.87 25.32 20.39
CA SER A 399 16.67 23.87 20.45
C SER A 399 18.02 23.15 20.37
N LYS A 400 18.19 22.13 21.21
CA LYS A 400 19.36 21.24 21.18
C LYS A 400 19.04 19.90 20.52
N ILE A 401 17.85 19.75 19.95
CA ILE A 401 17.40 18.48 19.37
C ILE A 401 18.19 18.19 18.09
N GLU A 402 18.26 19.16 17.18
CA GLU A 402 19.04 19.06 15.96
C GLU A 402 19.56 20.46 15.58
N PRO A 403 20.87 20.70 15.55
CA PRO A 403 21.44 22.00 15.19
C PRO A 403 21.47 22.25 13.68
N ASP A 404 21.31 21.19 12.87
CA ASP A 404 21.40 21.26 11.41
C ASP A 404 20.02 21.50 10.78
N GLN A 405 19.87 22.63 10.08
CA GLN A 405 18.61 23.03 9.45
C GLN A 405 18.14 22.08 8.36
N GLU A 406 19.05 21.38 7.66
CA GLU A 406 18.66 20.42 6.62
C GLU A 406 18.03 19.17 7.25
N LYS A 407 18.66 18.63 8.30
CA LYS A 407 18.11 17.52 9.08
C LYS A 407 16.80 17.88 9.79
N VAL A 408 16.63 19.14 10.22
CA VAL A 408 15.35 19.62 10.74
C VAL A 408 14.25 19.50 9.67
N LYS A 409 14.54 19.87 8.41
CA LYS A 409 13.58 19.69 7.30
C LYS A 409 13.29 18.20 7.04
N GLU A 410 14.30 17.34 7.06
CA GLU A 410 14.10 15.89 6.93
C GLU A 410 13.22 15.33 8.05
N ASN A 411 13.45 15.74 9.30
CA ASN A 411 12.65 15.35 10.45
C ASN A 411 11.20 15.86 10.34
N ILE A 412 10.98 17.05 9.78
CA ILE A 412 9.64 17.57 9.48
C ILE A 412 8.91 16.66 8.48
N VAL A 413 9.59 16.25 7.40
CA VAL A 413 9.01 15.32 6.41
C VAL A 413 8.69 13.97 7.04
N LYS A 414 9.61 13.40 7.85
CA LYS A 414 9.36 12.15 8.59
C LYS A 414 8.18 12.28 9.56
N LEU A 415 8.08 13.39 10.28
CA LEU A 415 6.95 13.68 11.16
C LEU A 415 5.64 13.70 10.40
N GLY A 416 5.62 14.34 9.23
CA GLY A 416 4.48 14.35 8.35
C GLY A 416 4.04 12.95 7.92
N LYS A 417 5.00 12.09 7.54
CA LYS A 417 4.73 10.68 7.20
C LYS A 417 4.14 9.91 8.38
N VAL A 418 4.72 10.02 9.58
CA VAL A 418 4.18 9.36 10.79
C VAL A 418 2.75 9.83 11.08
N LEU A 419 2.48 11.13 10.97
CA LEU A 419 1.16 11.72 11.21
C LEU A 419 0.06 11.12 10.31
N GLN A 420 0.41 10.62 9.12
CA GLN A 420 -0.56 9.95 8.24
C GLN A 420 -1.08 8.63 8.81
N PHE A 421 -0.30 7.96 9.67
CA PHE A 421 -0.68 6.69 10.30
C PHE A 421 -1.35 6.86 11.66
N VAL A 422 -1.26 8.05 12.26
CA VAL A 422 -1.86 8.35 13.57
C VAL A 422 -3.34 8.77 13.40
N GLY A 423 -4.21 8.22 14.25
CA GLY A 423 -5.62 8.60 14.34
C GLY A 423 -5.84 9.90 15.11
N ASN A 424 -7.07 10.44 15.10
CA ASN A 424 -7.44 11.69 15.81
C ASN A 424 -6.48 12.86 15.51
N ARG A 425 -6.30 13.15 14.22
CA ARG A 425 -5.38 14.20 13.75
C ARG A 425 -5.79 15.60 14.23
N ASP A 426 -7.07 15.78 14.52
CA ASP A 426 -7.61 17.03 15.08
C ASP A 426 -7.01 17.40 16.45
N VAL A 427 -6.61 16.41 17.25
CA VAL A 427 -5.86 16.64 18.50
C VAL A 427 -4.50 17.26 18.21
N PHE A 428 -3.77 16.71 17.22
CA PHE A 428 -2.49 17.26 16.78
C PHE A 428 -2.67 18.68 16.27
N GLU A 429 -3.67 18.92 15.40
CA GLU A 429 -3.96 20.24 14.82
C GLU A 429 -4.21 21.30 15.90
N MET A 430 -5.04 20.99 16.90
CA MET A 430 -5.36 21.89 18.00
C MET A 430 -4.12 22.23 18.84
N VAL A 431 -3.38 21.22 19.30
CA VAL A 431 -2.19 21.41 20.14
C VAL A 431 -1.09 22.11 19.35
N TYR A 432 -0.92 21.77 18.07
CA TYR A 432 0.04 22.43 17.19
C TYR A 432 -0.31 23.90 16.99
N GLN A 433 -1.58 24.25 16.73
CA GLN A 433 -2.01 25.64 16.54
C GLN A 433 -1.75 26.49 17.79
N LYS A 434 -2.06 25.95 18.98
CA LYS A 434 -1.75 26.60 20.26
C LYS A 434 -0.25 26.81 20.44
N ASN A 435 0.54 25.75 20.25
CA ASN A 435 1.99 25.80 20.37
C ASN A 435 2.63 26.76 19.35
N PHE A 436 2.07 26.86 18.15
CA PHE A 436 2.49 27.79 17.11
C PHE A 436 2.22 29.25 17.51
N GLN A 437 1.02 29.55 18.03
CA GLN A 437 0.70 30.87 18.57
C GLN A 437 1.64 31.26 19.72
N ASP A 438 1.90 30.34 20.64
CA ASP A 438 2.84 30.59 21.75
C ASP A 438 4.25 30.88 21.23
N ARG A 439 4.72 30.18 20.17
CA ARG A 439 6.03 30.49 19.57
C ARG A 439 6.08 31.88 18.95
N LEU A 440 5.02 32.30 18.26
CA LEU A 440 4.92 33.63 17.66
C LEU A 440 4.84 34.74 18.71
N VAL A 441 3.93 34.62 19.68
CA VAL A 441 3.68 35.66 20.69
C VAL A 441 4.87 35.82 21.64
N LEU A 442 5.51 34.73 22.02
CA LEU A 442 6.67 34.76 22.93
C LEU A 442 8.00 35.04 22.23
N GLY A 443 8.01 35.22 20.90
CA GLY A 443 9.23 35.44 20.12
C GLY A 443 10.22 34.27 20.22
N LEU A 444 9.69 33.05 20.35
CA LEU A 444 10.46 31.81 20.49
C LEU A 444 10.76 31.14 19.15
N MET A 445 10.33 31.72 18.03
CA MET A 445 10.62 31.21 16.69
C MET A 445 12.12 31.31 16.39
N GLU A 446 12.71 30.21 15.88
CA GLU A 446 14.11 30.20 15.47
C GLU A 446 14.31 30.81 14.08
N SER A 447 13.56 30.31 13.09
CA SER A 447 13.60 30.76 11.71
C SER A 447 12.20 30.82 11.12
N SER A 448 11.89 31.92 10.43
CA SER A 448 10.66 32.09 9.66
C SER A 448 10.53 31.06 8.54
N ASP A 449 11.64 30.64 7.94
CA ASP A 449 11.66 29.71 6.81
C ASP A 449 11.29 28.29 7.24
N LEU A 450 11.77 27.85 8.41
CA LEU A 450 11.45 26.54 8.96
C LEU A 450 9.97 26.44 9.37
N GLU A 451 9.40 27.51 9.93
CA GLU A 451 7.96 27.55 10.24
C GLU A 451 7.12 27.49 8.96
N MET A 452 7.47 28.26 7.93
CA MET A 452 6.77 28.21 6.65
C MET A 452 6.89 26.83 5.99
N TYR A 453 8.07 26.19 6.08
CA TYR A 453 8.28 24.83 5.61
C TYR A 453 7.39 23.82 6.34
N MET A 454 7.32 23.90 7.67
CA MET A 454 6.43 23.06 8.48
C MET A 454 4.95 23.26 8.11
N ILE A 455 4.51 24.51 7.91
CA ILE A 455 3.12 24.79 7.52
C ILE A 455 2.81 24.19 6.14
N ASN A 456 3.75 24.27 5.19
CA ASN A 456 3.58 23.68 3.85
C ASN A 456 3.48 22.14 3.92
N GLU A 457 4.35 21.50 4.70
CA GLU A 457 4.29 20.04 4.89
C GLU A 457 2.99 19.60 5.58
N LEU A 458 2.57 20.31 6.64
CA LEU A 458 1.27 20.06 7.27
C LEU A 458 0.10 20.30 6.31
N SER A 459 0.25 21.17 5.31
CA SER A 459 -0.81 21.42 4.32
C SER A 459 -1.03 20.30 3.32
N ASN A 460 -0.06 19.41 3.16
CA ASN A 460 -0.21 18.20 2.36
C ASN A 460 -0.95 17.08 3.12
N ILE A 461 -0.98 17.14 4.45
CA ILE A 461 -1.41 16.04 5.32
C ILE A 461 -2.70 16.37 6.08
N CYS A 462 -2.79 17.59 6.59
CA CYS A 462 -3.91 18.11 7.35
C CYS A 462 -4.95 18.76 6.44
N ASP A 463 -6.12 19.07 7.01
CA ASP A 463 -7.17 19.71 6.24
C ASP A 463 -6.80 21.11 5.79
N ARG A 464 -7.22 21.45 4.56
CA ARG A 464 -7.04 22.78 3.96
C ARG A 464 -7.50 23.93 4.85
N GLN A 465 -8.53 23.72 5.68
CA GLN A 465 -9.02 24.74 6.61
C GLN A 465 -8.00 25.08 7.71
N VAL A 466 -7.29 24.09 8.24
CA VAL A 466 -6.28 24.28 9.29
C VAL A 466 -5.04 24.93 8.69
N SER A 467 -4.60 24.46 7.53
CA SER A 467 -3.52 25.08 6.76
C SER A 467 -3.77 26.56 6.49
N HIS A 468 -4.98 26.88 6.02
CA HIS A 468 -5.35 28.27 5.78
C HIS A 468 -5.28 29.09 7.08
N LYS A 469 -5.79 28.56 8.20
CA LYS A 469 -5.68 29.24 9.51
C LYS A 469 -4.24 29.49 9.92
N LEU A 470 -3.34 28.51 9.76
CA LEU A 470 -1.92 28.66 10.10
C LEU A 470 -1.24 29.71 9.21
N HIS A 471 -1.47 29.67 7.90
CA HIS A 471 -0.96 30.68 6.98
C HIS A 471 -1.50 32.08 7.30
N THR A 472 -2.81 32.21 7.55
CA THR A 472 -3.41 33.48 7.95
C THR A 472 -2.82 33.99 9.27
N THR A 473 -2.64 33.12 10.27
CA THR A 473 -2.02 33.48 11.55
C THR A 473 -0.60 34.00 11.35
N PHE A 474 0.19 33.36 10.47
CA PHE A 474 1.56 33.79 10.16
C PHE A 474 1.59 35.13 9.41
N GLN A 475 0.68 35.34 8.45
CA GLN A 475 0.53 36.61 7.74
C GLN A 475 0.11 37.74 8.69
N GLU A 476 -0.86 37.48 9.58
CA GLU A 476 -1.31 38.44 10.60
C GLU A 476 -0.18 38.82 11.56
N TYR A 477 0.66 37.85 11.95
CA TYR A 477 1.87 38.12 12.74
C TYR A 477 2.82 39.07 12.03
N ASN A 478 3.14 38.84 10.76
CA ASN A 478 4.02 39.72 9.99
C ASN A 478 3.42 41.12 9.83
N GLN A 479 2.12 41.22 9.56
CA GLN A 479 1.41 42.52 9.46
C GLN A 479 1.33 43.27 10.79
N SER A 480 1.37 42.57 11.92
CA SER A 480 1.29 43.20 13.24
C SER A 480 2.49 44.11 13.53
N GLY A 481 3.68 43.79 13.00
CA GLY A 481 4.86 44.65 13.05
C GLY A 481 4.60 46.00 12.37
N ASP A 482 4.08 45.97 11.14
CA ASP A 482 3.76 47.18 10.38
C ASP A 482 2.70 48.05 11.07
N ILE A 483 1.70 47.41 11.69
CA ILE A 483 0.65 48.11 12.45
C ILE A 483 1.25 48.83 13.66
N LEU A 484 2.21 48.20 14.35
CA LEU A 484 2.89 48.81 15.49
C LEU A 484 3.75 50.01 15.06
N GLU A 485 4.45 49.94 13.93
CA GLU A 485 5.21 51.07 13.39
C GLU A 485 4.32 52.24 12.99
N LYS A 486 3.16 51.95 12.36
CA LYS A 486 2.15 52.96 12.06
C LYS A 486 1.60 53.61 13.33
N PHE A 487 1.38 52.83 14.39
CA PHE A 487 0.94 53.36 15.69
C PHE A 487 1.99 54.27 16.33
N LYS A 488 3.26 53.88 16.34
CA LYS A 488 4.36 54.71 16.84
C LYS A 488 4.46 56.03 16.07
N SER A 489 4.30 55.97 14.75
CA SER A 489 4.28 57.16 13.88
C SER A 489 3.09 58.06 14.13
N TYR A 490 1.90 57.49 14.38
CA TYR A 490 0.70 58.23 14.74
C TYR A 490 0.86 58.95 16.09
N CYS A 491 1.44 58.28 17.09
CA CYS A 491 1.69 58.90 18.40
C CYS A 491 2.69 60.06 18.30
N ALA A 492 3.74 59.91 17.49
CA ALA A 492 4.72 60.96 17.24
C ALA A 492 4.10 62.19 16.54
N LYS A 493 3.18 61.98 15.59
CA LYS A 493 2.47 63.08 14.91
C LYS A 493 1.41 63.76 15.78
N GLY A 494 0.73 62.99 16.63
CA GLY A 494 -0.35 63.47 17.49
C GLY A 494 0.10 64.08 18.81
N ASN A 495 1.41 64.18 19.09
CA ASN A 495 1.95 64.54 20.42
C ASN A 495 1.36 63.71 21.57
N ILE A 496 0.98 62.47 21.29
CA ILE A 496 0.41 61.57 22.29
C ILE A 496 1.56 61.03 23.13
N GLN A 497 1.62 61.41 24.40
CA GLN A 497 2.62 60.88 25.32
C GLN A 497 2.38 59.38 25.54
N LEU A 498 3.33 58.57 25.08
CA LEU A 498 3.40 57.15 25.39
C LEU A 498 4.12 56.96 26.75
N PRO A 499 3.76 55.94 27.52
CA PRO A 499 4.48 55.61 28.75
C PRO A 499 5.94 55.28 28.50
N LYS A 500 6.78 55.42 29.54
CA LYS A 500 8.24 55.25 29.47
C LYS A 500 8.72 53.80 29.28
N PHE A 501 7.85 52.86 28.92
CA PHE A 501 8.20 51.45 28.77
C PHE A 501 7.97 50.97 27.33
N ASP A 502 8.81 50.04 26.89
CA ASP A 502 8.70 49.42 25.57
C ASP A 502 7.58 48.38 25.54
N PHE A 503 6.83 48.36 24.44
CA PHE A 503 5.78 47.37 24.22
C PHE A 503 5.80 46.86 22.78
N ASN A 504 5.40 45.60 22.61
CA ASN A 504 5.16 44.97 21.32
C ASN A 504 3.71 44.47 21.30
N VAL A 505 3.01 44.68 20.18
CA VAL A 505 1.61 44.28 20.03
C VAL A 505 1.48 43.37 18.83
N VAL A 506 1.02 42.15 19.08
CA VAL A 506 0.67 41.18 18.04
C VAL A 506 -0.84 41.13 17.94
N VAL A 507 -1.38 41.33 16.74
CA VAL A 507 -2.82 41.37 16.47
C VAL A 507 -3.21 40.16 15.64
N PHE A 508 -4.16 39.37 16.13
CA PHE A 508 -4.74 38.24 15.41
C PHE A 508 -6.24 38.45 15.20
N SER A 509 -6.79 37.87 14.12
CA SER A 509 -8.23 37.79 13.96
C SER A 509 -8.85 36.74 14.89
N ASN A 510 -10.15 36.89 15.16
CA ASN A 510 -10.90 35.95 16.01
C ASN A 510 -10.96 34.53 15.41
N SER A 511 -10.79 34.40 14.09
CA SER A 511 -10.71 33.11 13.39
C SER A 511 -9.35 32.42 13.53
N SER A 512 -8.29 33.20 13.76
CA SER A 512 -6.92 32.71 13.88
C SER A 512 -6.60 32.32 15.33
N SER A 513 -7.09 33.06 16.32
CA SER A 513 -6.85 32.83 17.76
C SER A 513 -7.80 31.78 18.35
N GLN A 514 -7.27 30.78 19.07
CA GLN A 514 -8.09 29.81 19.83
C GLN A 514 -8.42 30.29 21.25
N ASN A 515 -7.74 31.32 21.73
CA ASN A 515 -7.83 31.76 23.11
C ASN A 515 -8.98 32.76 23.29
N GLN A 516 -10.03 32.35 23.99
CA GLN A 516 -11.03 33.27 24.53
C GLN A 516 -10.64 33.62 25.96
N ASN A 517 -10.58 34.92 26.30
CA ASN A 517 -10.47 35.32 27.70
C ASN A 517 -11.81 35.05 28.38
N THR A 518 -11.83 34.06 29.26
CA THR A 518 -13.01 33.76 30.10
C THR A 518 -12.96 34.52 31.44
N THR A 519 -11.81 35.10 31.80
CA THR A 519 -11.58 35.75 33.09
C THR A 519 -11.70 37.27 33.01
N SER A 520 -12.56 37.85 33.86
CA SER A 520 -12.55 39.28 34.16
C SER A 520 -11.26 39.62 34.89
N TYR A 521 -10.47 40.57 34.38
CA TYR A 521 -9.19 40.95 34.98
C TYR A 521 -9.08 42.46 35.11
N ASN A 522 -8.76 42.91 36.31
CA ASN A 522 -8.50 44.31 36.59
C ASN A 522 -7.03 44.64 36.30
N MET A 523 -6.79 45.20 35.10
CA MET A 523 -5.46 45.59 34.67
C MET A 523 -4.96 46.86 35.38
N PRO A 524 -3.65 46.95 35.70
CA PRO A 524 -3.04 48.20 36.14
C PRO A 524 -3.31 49.37 35.19
N SER A 525 -3.60 50.54 35.75
CA SER A 525 -3.99 51.76 35.00
C SER A 525 -3.00 52.13 33.90
N GLN A 526 -1.70 52.02 34.17
CA GLN A 526 -0.62 52.33 33.22
C GLN A 526 -0.63 51.44 31.97
N LEU A 527 -0.96 50.15 32.12
CA LEU A 527 -1.07 49.22 30.99
C LEU A 527 -2.39 49.43 30.23
N LYS A 528 -3.46 49.73 30.97
CA LYS A 528 -4.78 49.99 30.40
C LYS A 528 -4.77 51.22 29.49
N GLU A 529 -4.10 52.29 29.90
CA GLU A 529 -3.98 53.52 29.11
C GLU A 529 -3.33 53.26 27.73
N VAL A 530 -2.28 52.44 27.68
CA VAL A 530 -1.63 52.07 26.39
C VAL A 530 -2.59 51.29 25.52
N PHE A 531 -3.28 50.31 26.10
CA PHE A 531 -4.23 49.49 25.37
C PHE A 531 -5.42 50.30 24.84
N ASP A 532 -5.94 51.25 25.61
CA ASP A 532 -7.06 52.11 25.22
C ASP A 532 -6.64 53.03 24.06
N LYS A 533 -5.46 53.66 24.15
CA LYS A 533 -4.88 54.48 23.06
C LYS A 533 -4.65 53.66 21.78
N PHE A 534 -4.12 52.45 21.90
CA PHE A 534 -3.93 51.55 20.76
C PHE A 534 -5.27 51.12 20.16
N SER A 535 -6.26 50.83 21.00
CA SER A 535 -7.61 50.42 20.57
C SER A 535 -8.32 51.54 19.82
N GLU A 536 -8.16 52.79 20.23
CA GLU A 536 -8.70 53.95 19.52
C GLU A 536 -8.04 54.13 18.15
N PHE A 537 -6.71 54.05 18.08
CA PHE A 537 -5.98 54.08 16.81
C PHE A 537 -6.43 52.96 15.85
N TYR A 538 -6.56 51.74 16.37
CA TYR A 538 -6.96 50.60 15.56
C TYR A 538 -8.41 50.71 15.09
N LYS A 539 -9.31 51.24 15.94
CA LYS A 539 -10.69 51.54 15.56
C LYS A 539 -10.75 52.58 14.44
N ASN A 540 -9.95 53.64 14.51
CA ASN A 540 -9.93 54.69 13.50
C ASN A 540 -9.32 54.24 12.16
N THR A 541 -8.34 53.33 12.20
CA THR A 541 -7.63 52.87 11.00
C THR A 541 -8.33 51.68 10.33
N GLN A 542 -8.83 50.73 11.12
CA GLN A 542 -9.31 49.43 10.66
C GLN A 542 -10.81 49.20 10.92
N ASN A 543 -11.50 50.13 11.59
CA ASN A 543 -12.94 50.02 11.95
C ASN A 543 -13.30 48.70 12.66
N LYS A 544 -12.37 48.15 13.44
CA LYS A 544 -12.51 46.89 14.17
C LYS A 544 -12.27 47.09 15.66
N LYS A 545 -12.93 46.28 16.49
CA LYS A 545 -12.76 46.27 17.95
C LYS A 545 -11.67 45.27 18.34
N LEU A 546 -10.79 45.67 19.26
CA LEU A 546 -9.76 44.80 19.84
C LEU A 546 -10.19 44.27 21.21
N THR A 547 -9.75 43.06 21.52
CA THR A 547 -9.85 42.45 22.85
C THR A 547 -8.48 41.93 23.23
N LEU A 548 -7.93 42.35 24.36
CA LEU A 548 -6.59 41.94 24.78
C LEU A 548 -6.61 40.53 25.35
N ASN A 549 -5.75 39.64 24.88
CA ASN A 549 -5.54 38.33 25.48
C ASN A 549 -4.54 38.42 26.64
N HIS A 550 -5.02 38.24 27.88
CA HIS A 550 -4.18 38.31 29.07
C HIS A 550 -3.35 37.04 29.29
N THR A 551 -3.88 35.86 28.94
CA THR A 551 -3.22 34.57 29.23
C THR A 551 -1.94 34.36 28.43
N SER A 552 -1.92 34.81 27.17
CA SER A 552 -0.77 34.65 26.27
C SER A 552 0.22 35.82 26.35
N SER A 553 -0.14 36.90 27.04
CA SER A 553 0.70 38.10 27.17
C SER A 553 1.82 37.90 28.19
N THR A 554 3.00 38.44 27.89
CA THR A 554 4.17 38.41 28.78
C THR A 554 4.86 39.76 28.82
N GLY A 555 5.72 39.96 29.80
CA GLY A 555 6.50 41.18 29.91
C GLY A 555 7.69 41.03 30.84
N VAL A 556 8.56 42.04 30.80
CA VAL A 556 9.79 42.10 31.59
C VAL A 556 9.70 43.27 32.55
N ILE A 557 9.80 43.00 33.84
CA ILE A 557 9.83 44.02 34.89
C ILE A 557 11.28 44.20 35.35
N GLN A 558 11.71 45.44 35.47
CA GLN A 558 13.00 45.78 36.07
C GLN A 558 12.82 46.20 37.53
N PHE A 559 13.56 45.55 38.42
CA PHE A 559 13.59 45.90 39.84
C PHE A 559 14.77 46.83 40.13
N SER A 560 14.48 48.08 40.48
CA SER A 560 15.49 49.14 40.68
C SER A 560 16.00 49.29 42.12
N TRP A 561 15.43 48.56 43.07
CA TRP A 561 15.77 48.63 44.50
C TRP A 561 17.04 47.86 44.91
N LEU A 562 17.54 46.97 44.05
CA LEU A 562 18.83 46.29 44.27
C LEU A 562 19.98 47.07 43.62
N ARG A 563 21.18 46.98 44.22
CA ARG A 563 22.43 47.58 43.69
C ARG A 563 22.74 47.20 42.24
N ARG A 564 22.27 46.03 41.79
CA ARG A 564 22.24 45.64 40.38
C ARG A 564 20.79 45.46 39.95
N PRO A 565 20.29 46.19 38.94
CA PRO A 565 18.92 46.02 38.48
C PRO A 565 18.74 44.59 37.94
N ILE A 566 17.70 43.92 38.41
CA ILE A 566 17.33 42.57 37.93
C ILE A 566 16.18 42.74 36.95
N GLN A 567 16.26 42.02 35.82
CA GLN A 567 15.16 41.88 34.88
C GLN A 567 14.42 40.57 35.15
N ILE A 568 13.11 40.66 35.40
CA ILE A 568 12.26 39.49 35.66
C ILE A 568 11.24 39.36 34.54
N THR A 569 11.31 38.25 33.80
CA THR A 569 10.30 37.87 32.82
C THR A 569 9.12 37.22 33.53
N CYS A 570 7.93 37.81 33.36
CA CYS A 570 6.69 37.45 34.04
C CYS A 570 5.55 37.24 33.02
N ARG A 571 4.56 36.43 33.39
CA ARG A 571 3.25 36.41 32.68
C ARG A 571 2.46 37.69 32.99
N PHE A 572 1.49 38.03 32.14
CA PHE A 572 0.71 39.26 32.30
C PHE A 572 0.03 39.42 33.66
N TYR A 573 -0.60 38.36 34.18
CA TYR A 573 -1.22 38.39 35.51
C TYR A 573 -0.20 38.60 36.63
N GLN A 574 1.00 38.03 36.50
CA GLN A 574 2.09 38.24 37.46
C GLN A 574 2.57 39.70 37.45
N ILE A 575 2.56 40.36 36.28
CA ILE A 575 2.92 41.78 36.18
C ILE A 575 1.96 42.64 36.98
N GLY A 576 0.65 42.45 36.82
CA GLY A 576 -0.31 43.23 37.59
C GLY A 576 -0.22 42.97 39.09
N LEU A 577 0.01 41.73 39.50
CA LEU A 577 0.25 41.40 40.91
C LEU A 577 1.48 42.13 41.46
N LEU A 578 2.59 42.12 40.74
CA LEU A 578 3.82 42.80 41.16
C LEU A 578 3.66 44.33 41.21
N MET A 579 2.87 44.91 40.30
CA MET A 579 2.60 46.36 40.30
C MET A 579 1.77 46.80 41.51
N LEU A 580 0.87 45.96 42.04
CA LEU A 580 0.09 46.29 43.25
C LEU A 580 0.96 46.47 44.50
N PHE A 581 2.13 45.84 44.54
CA PHE A 581 3.07 45.99 45.65
C PHE A 581 3.90 47.28 45.59
N ASN A 582 3.81 48.07 44.51
CA ASN A 582 4.40 49.41 44.50
C ASN A 582 3.65 50.36 45.46
N ASP A 583 2.33 50.19 45.58
CA ASP A 583 1.48 51.03 46.44
C ASP A 583 1.28 50.42 47.83
N ASN A 584 1.41 49.09 47.97
CA ASN A 584 1.15 48.36 49.20
C ASN A 584 2.38 47.53 49.61
N LYS A 585 2.93 47.75 50.81
CA LYS A 585 4.08 46.97 51.32
C LYS A 585 3.72 45.53 51.69
N GLU A 586 2.48 45.32 52.11
CA GLU A 586 1.94 44.03 52.56
C GLU A 586 0.51 43.91 52.02
N ILE A 587 0.15 42.76 51.45
CA ILE A 587 -1.20 42.51 50.93
C ILE A 587 -1.60 41.07 51.29
N THR A 588 -2.85 40.88 51.70
CA THR A 588 -3.42 39.55 51.95
C THR A 588 -3.82 38.83 50.66
N TYR A 589 -3.91 37.50 50.69
CA TYR A 589 -4.34 36.71 49.54
C TYR A 589 -5.76 37.10 49.07
N ALA A 590 -6.69 37.30 50.00
CA ALA A 590 -8.06 37.71 49.68
C ALA A 590 -8.12 39.08 49.00
N GLU A 591 -7.31 40.05 49.47
CA GLU A 591 -7.22 41.39 48.85
C GLU A 591 -6.57 41.34 47.46
N LEU A 592 -5.61 40.46 47.22
CA LEU A 592 -5.04 40.26 45.88
C LEU A 592 -6.09 39.73 44.91
N GLY A 593 -6.92 38.78 45.34
CA GLY A 593 -8.04 38.26 44.55
C GLY A 593 -9.06 39.33 44.19
N THR A 594 -9.48 40.16 45.15
CA THR A 594 -10.46 41.23 44.89
C THR A 594 -9.89 42.34 44.00
N LYS A 595 -8.63 42.76 44.22
CA LYS A 595 -8.00 43.81 43.42
C LYS A 595 -7.74 43.36 41.97
N THR A 596 -7.38 42.11 41.74
CA THR A 596 -7.09 41.58 40.39
C THR A 596 -8.29 40.94 39.68
N ALA A 597 -9.35 40.62 40.42
CA ALA A 597 -10.53 39.86 39.95
C ALA A 597 -10.20 38.43 39.45
N LEU A 598 -9.06 37.86 39.83
CA LEU A 598 -8.65 36.51 39.46
C LEU A 598 -9.32 35.45 40.36
N SER A 599 -9.51 34.24 39.83
CA SER A 599 -9.92 33.08 40.62
C SER A 599 -8.80 32.68 41.60
N ASN A 600 -9.17 32.07 42.73
CA ASN A 600 -8.19 31.59 43.71
C ASN A 600 -7.19 30.61 43.06
N ASP A 601 -7.65 29.70 42.21
CA ASP A 601 -6.75 28.74 41.55
C ASP A 601 -5.74 29.42 40.62
N ASP A 602 -6.19 30.36 39.79
CA ASP A 602 -5.30 31.06 38.85
C ASP A 602 -4.33 32.00 39.60
N LEU A 603 -4.79 32.60 40.70
CA LEU A 603 -3.97 33.41 41.59
C LEU A 603 -2.88 32.56 42.27
N ALA A 604 -3.22 31.37 42.78
CA ALA A 604 -2.27 30.44 43.38
C ALA A 604 -1.19 30.00 42.38
N ILE A 605 -1.59 29.65 41.14
CA ILE A 605 -0.65 29.30 40.07
C ILE A 605 0.31 30.45 39.79
N CYS A 606 -0.21 31.68 39.62
CA CYS A 606 0.61 32.87 39.35
C CYS A 606 1.58 33.18 40.50
N MET A 607 1.12 33.10 41.75
CA MET A 607 1.90 33.40 42.95
C MET A 607 2.95 32.34 43.27
N SER A 608 2.68 31.07 42.98
CA SER A 608 3.57 29.95 43.28
C SER A 608 4.99 30.13 42.70
N GLY A 609 5.10 30.51 41.42
CA GLY A 609 6.40 30.76 40.78
C GLY A 609 7.16 31.96 41.36
N MET A 610 6.46 32.94 41.92
CA MET A 610 7.07 34.11 42.56
C MET A 610 7.56 33.81 43.98
N VAL A 611 6.77 33.05 44.75
CA VAL A 611 7.13 32.62 46.12
C VAL A 611 8.28 31.62 46.10
N SER A 612 8.27 30.65 45.17
CA SER A 612 9.28 29.60 45.13
C SER A 612 10.65 30.05 44.68
N LYS A 613 10.68 31.05 43.78
CA LYS A 613 11.90 31.77 43.42
C LYS A 613 12.36 32.72 44.52
N GLY A 614 11.58 32.91 45.59
CA GLY A 614 11.92 33.72 46.75
C GLY A 614 11.74 35.22 46.54
N LEU A 615 10.97 35.66 45.52
CA LEU A 615 10.67 37.08 45.28
C LEU A 615 9.68 37.63 46.30
N LEU A 616 8.66 36.83 46.63
CA LEU A 616 7.65 37.16 47.64
C LEU A 616 7.84 36.25 48.85
N SER A 617 7.78 36.83 50.05
CA SER A 617 7.68 36.08 51.29
C SER A 617 6.21 35.90 51.66
N ASN A 618 5.85 34.70 52.08
CA ASN A 618 4.52 34.34 52.55
C ASN A 618 4.60 34.00 54.05
N SER A 619 3.74 34.63 54.85
CA SER A 619 3.58 34.35 56.28
C SER A 619 3.25 32.89 56.62
N THR A 620 2.61 32.18 55.69
CA THR A 620 2.17 30.77 55.85
C THR A 620 3.05 29.76 55.10
N GLY A 621 4.21 30.18 54.59
CA GLY A 621 5.14 29.30 53.87
C GLY A 621 4.68 29.01 52.43
N LYS A 622 4.44 27.74 52.10
CA LYS A 622 4.08 27.30 50.72
C LYS A 622 2.58 27.15 50.48
N GLU A 623 1.76 27.25 51.53
CA GLU A 623 0.30 27.18 51.41
C GLU A 623 -0.29 28.56 51.11
N PHE A 624 -1.29 28.60 50.23
CA PHE A 624 -2.04 29.83 49.90
C PHE A 624 -3.39 29.80 50.62
N LYS A 625 -3.47 30.44 51.80
CA LYS A 625 -4.71 30.63 52.57
C LYS A 625 -5.23 32.06 52.36
N PRO A 626 -6.54 32.30 52.56
CA PRO A 626 -7.11 33.65 52.44
C PRO A 626 -6.39 34.70 53.32
N ASP A 627 -5.96 34.29 54.51
CA ASP A 627 -5.28 35.12 55.51
C ASP A 627 -3.76 35.22 55.29
N SER A 628 -3.22 34.55 54.26
CA SER A 628 -1.80 34.59 53.94
C SER A 628 -1.39 36.02 53.53
N VAL A 629 -0.56 36.64 54.35
CA VAL A 629 0.06 37.95 54.05
C VAL A 629 1.31 37.75 53.19
N PHE A 630 1.38 38.44 52.07
CA PHE A 630 2.53 38.50 51.18
C PHE A 630 3.29 39.82 51.33
N LYS A 631 4.63 39.73 51.31
CA LYS A 631 5.53 40.89 51.31
C LYS A 631 6.66 40.66 50.31
N PHE A 632 7.28 41.74 49.84
CA PHE A 632 8.51 41.60 49.06
C PHE A 632 9.66 41.10 49.94
N ASN A 633 10.41 40.11 49.44
CA ASN A 633 11.53 39.56 50.17
C ASN A 633 12.78 40.45 50.07
N MET A 634 12.98 41.32 51.07
CA MET A 634 14.14 42.23 51.14
C MET A 634 15.50 41.54 51.22
N SER A 635 15.54 40.24 51.53
CA SER A 635 16.78 39.44 51.58
C SER A 635 17.07 38.68 50.28
N PHE A 636 16.30 38.92 49.21
CA PHE A 636 16.46 38.22 47.95
C PHE A 636 17.83 38.52 47.30
N LYS A 637 18.67 37.50 47.17
CA LYS A 637 19.97 37.57 46.48
C LYS A 637 19.91 36.77 45.17
N PRO A 638 19.67 37.40 44.02
CA PRO A 638 19.64 36.69 42.74
C PRO A 638 21.02 36.15 42.37
N LYS A 639 21.06 34.92 41.82
CA LYS A 639 22.30 34.36 41.24
C LYS A 639 22.61 34.91 39.83
N MET A 640 21.59 35.43 39.13
CA MET A 640 21.68 35.93 37.76
C MET A 640 20.92 37.26 37.62
N THR A 641 21.35 38.13 36.70
CA THR A 641 20.73 39.43 36.41
C THR A 641 19.42 39.32 35.62
N LYS A 642 19.17 38.18 34.97
CA LYS A 642 17.91 37.84 34.30
C LYS A 642 17.28 36.64 34.99
N LEU A 643 16.03 36.78 35.41
CA LEU A 643 15.25 35.74 36.07
C LEU A 643 13.93 35.55 35.32
N SER A 644 13.44 34.32 35.20
CA SER A 644 12.08 34.06 34.71
C SER A 644 11.26 33.41 35.82
N VAL A 645 10.06 33.93 36.03
CA VAL A 645 9.05 33.41 36.97
C VAL A 645 7.79 32.92 36.27
N MET A 646 7.86 32.75 34.95
CA MET A 646 6.73 32.28 34.14
C MET A 646 6.30 30.84 34.44
N GLN A 647 7.16 30.05 35.10
CA GLN A 647 6.86 28.69 35.52
C GLN A 647 6.40 28.69 36.98
N ALA A 648 5.25 28.05 37.22
CA ALA A 648 4.71 27.77 38.55
C ALA A 648 5.57 26.71 39.27
N ASP A 649 5.30 26.50 40.55
CA ASP A 649 5.92 25.40 41.30
C ASP A 649 5.44 24.02 40.84
N LYS A 650 6.27 22.99 41.04
CA LYS A 650 6.02 21.62 40.56
C LYS A 650 4.60 21.11 40.88
N GLU A 651 4.11 21.35 42.09
CA GLU A 651 2.76 20.94 42.52
C GLU A 651 1.63 21.67 41.75
N TYR A 652 1.82 22.96 41.47
CA TYR A 652 0.84 23.78 40.74
C TYR A 652 0.97 23.63 39.23
N VAL A 653 2.13 23.19 38.72
CA VAL A 653 2.33 22.85 37.30
C VAL A 653 1.48 21.65 36.89
N GLU A 654 1.41 20.61 37.72
CA GLU A 654 0.58 19.43 37.44
C GLU A 654 -0.91 19.80 37.46
N LYS A 655 -1.35 20.61 38.43
CA LYS A 655 -2.72 21.16 38.49
C LYS A 655 -3.04 22.05 37.27
N GLU A 656 -2.11 22.91 36.86
CA GLU A 656 -2.25 23.77 35.67
C GLU A 656 -2.32 22.94 34.38
N GLN A 657 -1.50 21.89 34.27
CA GLN A 657 -1.50 20.98 33.11
C GLN A 657 -2.78 20.17 33.03
N GLN A 658 -3.29 19.67 34.15
CA GLN A 658 -4.56 18.95 34.20
C GLN A 658 -5.71 19.87 33.76
N LYS A 659 -5.82 21.06 34.37
CA LYS A 659 -6.84 22.07 34.01
C LYS A 659 -6.79 22.45 32.52
N LYS A 660 -5.58 22.61 31.97
CA LYS A 660 -5.40 22.87 30.53
C LYS A 660 -5.81 21.69 29.66
N SER A 661 -5.44 20.48 30.04
CA SER A 661 -5.79 19.25 29.32
C SER A 661 -7.30 19.04 29.26
N ASP A 662 -8.00 19.30 30.37
CA ASP A 662 -9.45 19.14 30.45
C ASP A 662 -10.17 20.21 29.61
N ALA A 663 -9.77 21.47 29.70
CA ALA A 663 -10.29 22.55 28.86
C ALA A 663 -10.03 22.30 27.36
N GLU A 664 -8.86 21.78 27.01
CA GLU A 664 -8.53 21.40 25.62
C GLU A 664 -9.42 20.26 25.13
N SER A 665 -9.71 19.26 25.96
CA SER A 665 -10.61 18.17 25.58
C SER A 665 -12.05 18.65 25.39
N GLU A 666 -12.54 19.55 26.24
CA GLU A 666 -13.89 20.14 26.07
C GLU A 666 -14.00 20.93 24.77
N GLN A 667 -13.02 21.81 24.48
CA GLN A 667 -12.98 22.58 23.23
C GLN A 667 -12.89 21.67 21.99
N LEU A 668 -12.14 20.58 22.10
CA LEU A 668 -12.03 19.59 21.04
C LEU A 668 -13.37 18.88 20.80
N GLU A 669 -14.06 18.46 21.86
CA GLU A 669 -15.38 17.83 21.77
C GLU A 669 -16.42 18.77 21.14
N GLU A 670 -16.46 20.03 21.54
CA GLU A 670 -17.31 21.05 20.92
C GLU A 670 -17.01 21.21 19.43
N THR A 671 -15.73 21.34 19.07
CA THR A 671 -15.30 21.47 17.67
C THR A 671 -15.71 20.26 16.84
N ARG A 672 -15.53 19.04 17.38
CA ARG A 672 -15.98 17.80 16.74
C ARG A 672 -17.49 17.78 16.54
N ASN A 673 -18.28 18.23 17.53
CA ASN A 673 -19.73 18.31 17.41
C ASN A 673 -20.15 19.26 16.27
N TYR A 674 -19.54 20.44 16.15
CA TYR A 674 -19.82 21.35 15.04
C TYR A 674 -19.49 20.74 13.66
N VAL A 675 -18.36 20.05 13.54
CA VAL A 675 -17.96 19.37 12.29
C VAL A 675 -18.95 18.26 11.93
N ILE A 676 -19.36 17.45 12.90
CA ILE A 676 -20.37 16.39 12.71
C ILE A 676 -21.69 16.99 12.25
N GLN A 677 -22.17 18.04 12.94
CA GLN A 677 -23.43 18.71 12.61
C GLN A 677 -23.40 19.27 11.18
N ALA A 678 -22.35 20.01 10.82
CA ALA A 678 -22.18 20.58 9.49
C ALA A 678 -22.17 19.48 8.41
N LYS A 679 -21.53 18.34 8.67
CA LYS A 679 -21.48 17.22 7.73
C LYS A 679 -22.83 16.54 7.58
N GLN A 680 -23.54 16.29 8.68
CA GLN A 680 -24.89 15.71 8.69
C GLN A 680 -25.87 16.60 7.91
N VAL A 681 -25.86 17.92 8.14
CA VAL A 681 -26.67 18.88 7.38
C VAL A 681 -26.34 18.84 5.90
N ARG A 682 -25.05 18.76 5.52
CA ARG A 682 -24.63 18.69 4.11
C ARG A 682 -25.14 17.42 3.41
N ILE A 683 -25.08 16.26 4.07
CA ILE A 683 -25.59 14.98 3.55
C ILE A 683 -27.11 15.07 3.35
N MET A 684 -27.84 15.52 4.38
CA MET A 684 -29.29 15.65 4.33
C MET A 684 -29.77 16.70 3.32
N LYS A 685 -29.06 17.81 3.16
CA LYS A 685 -29.36 18.82 2.13
C LYS A 685 -29.25 18.26 0.71
N GLN A 686 -28.32 17.33 0.48
CA GLN A 686 -28.13 16.69 -0.82
C GLN A 686 -29.20 15.61 -1.09
N ARG A 687 -29.52 14.77 -0.10
CA ARG A 687 -30.44 13.63 -0.29
C ARG A 687 -31.91 13.94 -0.01
N ARG A 688 -32.20 15.04 0.71
CA ARG A 688 -33.52 15.50 1.21
C ARG A 688 -34.20 14.55 2.20
N THR A 689 -34.13 13.24 1.97
CA THR A 689 -34.65 12.20 2.86
C THR A 689 -33.62 11.09 3.03
N MET A 690 -33.51 10.53 4.23
CA MET A 690 -32.56 9.46 4.54
C MET A 690 -32.97 8.70 5.81
N LYS A 691 -32.67 7.40 5.89
CA LYS A 691 -32.86 6.64 7.12
C LYS A 691 -31.87 7.08 8.20
N TYR A 692 -32.32 7.07 9.45
CA TYR A 692 -31.53 7.46 10.62
C TYR A 692 -30.20 6.70 10.74
N VAL A 693 -30.22 5.38 10.52
CA VAL A 693 -29.03 4.52 10.60
C VAL A 693 -28.06 4.80 9.46
N ASP A 694 -28.57 5.02 8.24
CA ASP A 694 -27.74 5.32 7.08
C ASP A 694 -27.01 6.66 7.24
N LEU A 695 -27.69 7.67 7.78
CA LEU A 695 -27.07 8.97 8.08
C LEU A 695 -25.92 8.83 9.08
N ILE A 696 -26.07 7.98 10.10
CA ILE A 696 -25.00 7.70 11.07
C ILE A 696 -23.80 7.06 10.37
N ASN A 697 -24.03 6.00 9.60
CA ASN A 697 -22.97 5.25 8.93
C ASN A 697 -22.21 6.13 7.93
N GLU A 698 -22.92 6.89 7.11
CA GLU A 698 -22.34 7.79 6.12
C GLU A 698 -21.58 8.96 6.77
N THR A 699 -22.06 9.47 7.91
CA THR A 699 -21.33 10.47 8.69
C THR A 699 -20.01 9.92 9.23
N ILE A 700 -20.04 8.70 9.78
CA ILE A 700 -18.83 8.03 10.30
C ILE A 700 -17.83 7.79 9.16
N GLU A 701 -18.28 7.27 8.03
CA GLU A 701 -17.42 6.96 6.88
C GLU A 701 -16.72 8.22 6.34
N HIS A 702 -17.45 9.32 6.19
CA HIS A 702 -16.89 10.56 5.66
C HIS A 702 -15.87 11.25 6.59
N LEU A 703 -16.01 11.09 7.90
CA LEU A 703 -15.16 11.77 8.88
C LEU A 703 -14.07 10.85 9.47
N ARG A 704 -14.06 9.56 9.09
CA ARG A 704 -13.09 8.55 9.54
C ARG A 704 -11.63 8.94 9.31
N SER A 705 -11.34 9.73 8.28
CA SER A 705 -9.98 10.20 8.00
C SER A 705 -9.47 11.24 9.01
N ARG A 706 -10.37 11.90 9.75
CA ARG A 706 -10.08 13.05 10.61
C ARG A 706 -9.99 12.65 12.09
N PHE A 707 -11.05 12.01 12.59
CA PHE A 707 -11.13 11.53 13.96
C PHE A 707 -12.14 10.38 14.09
N ASN A 708 -11.99 9.59 15.14
CA ASN A 708 -12.88 8.46 15.41
C ASN A 708 -14.22 8.95 15.97
N ILE A 709 -15.31 8.69 15.24
CA ILE A 709 -16.67 9.04 15.66
C ILE A 709 -17.35 7.82 16.28
N THR A 710 -17.81 7.97 17.52
CA THR A 710 -18.69 6.98 18.13
C THR A 710 -20.13 7.14 17.64
N SER A 711 -20.85 6.03 17.46
CA SER A 711 -22.26 6.08 17.06
C SER A 711 -23.11 6.90 18.05
N ARG A 712 -22.74 6.91 19.34
CA ARG A 712 -23.39 7.74 20.37
C ARG A 712 -23.26 9.24 20.07
N MET A 713 -22.08 9.69 19.66
CA MET A 713 -21.82 11.10 19.34
C MET A 713 -22.57 11.52 18.07
N ALA A 714 -22.61 10.66 17.05
CA ALA A 714 -23.40 10.93 15.84
C ALA A 714 -24.90 11.07 16.15
N ARG A 715 -25.46 10.16 16.95
CA ARG A 715 -26.87 10.20 17.39
C ARG A 715 -27.20 11.47 18.16
N LYS A 716 -26.37 11.85 19.14
CA LYS A 716 -26.56 13.07 19.95
C LYS A 716 -26.65 14.33 19.06
N ASN A 717 -25.81 14.42 18.03
CA ASN A 717 -25.81 15.56 17.10
C ASN A 717 -27.03 15.56 16.17
N ILE A 718 -27.54 14.39 15.76
CA ILE A 718 -28.81 14.31 14.99
C ILE A 718 -29.98 14.82 15.83
N GLU A 719 -30.11 14.39 17.09
CA GLU A 719 -31.17 14.87 17.98
C GLU A 719 -31.06 16.38 18.22
N TYR A 720 -29.83 16.91 18.35
CA TYR A 720 -29.61 18.36 18.42
C TYR A 720 -30.10 19.07 17.16
N LEU A 721 -29.84 18.52 15.97
CA LEU A 721 -30.28 19.09 14.70
C LEU A 721 -31.80 19.00 14.48
N ILE A 722 -32.45 17.95 15.00
CA ILE A 722 -33.92 17.85 15.04
C ILE A 722 -34.50 18.95 15.94
N ASN A 723 -33.94 19.13 17.15
CA ASN A 723 -34.37 20.19 18.07
C ASN A 723 -34.15 21.61 17.53
N LYS A 724 -33.18 21.77 16.61
CA LYS A 724 -32.91 23.02 15.89
C LYS A 724 -33.71 23.16 14.59
N GLU A 725 -34.65 22.26 14.33
CA GLU A 725 -35.54 22.26 13.17
C GLU A 725 -34.80 22.17 11.81
N TYR A 726 -33.57 21.64 11.79
CA TYR A 726 -32.89 21.32 10.52
C TYR A 726 -33.46 20.03 9.91
N PHE A 727 -33.86 19.08 10.75
CA PHE A 727 -34.42 17.80 10.35
C PHE A 727 -35.79 17.56 11.01
N LYS A 728 -36.68 16.85 10.32
CA LYS A 728 -37.92 16.29 10.87
C LYS A 728 -37.88 14.77 10.75
N ARG A 729 -38.53 14.05 11.67
CA ARG A 729 -38.88 12.65 11.43
C ARG A 729 -40.11 12.60 10.52
N SER A 730 -40.12 11.72 9.53
CA SER A 730 -41.27 11.58 8.63
C SER A 730 -42.51 11.20 9.43
N ASP A 731 -43.67 11.73 9.02
CA ASP A 731 -44.95 11.44 9.66
C ASP A 731 -45.40 9.99 9.38
N SER A 732 -44.91 9.40 8.29
CA SER A 732 -45.16 8.02 7.85
C SER A 732 -44.24 6.98 8.51
N ASP A 733 -42.96 7.30 8.65
CA ASP A 733 -41.94 6.40 9.21
C ASP A 733 -40.95 7.16 10.11
N ARG A 734 -40.92 6.81 11.40
CA ARG A 734 -40.06 7.45 12.39
C ARG A 734 -38.57 7.14 12.20
N GLU A 735 -38.22 6.14 11.39
CA GLU A 735 -36.84 5.82 11.04
C GLU A 735 -36.31 6.68 9.88
N VAL A 736 -37.18 7.40 9.18
CA VAL A 736 -36.83 8.29 8.08
C VAL A 736 -36.74 9.73 8.57
N LEU A 737 -35.63 10.39 8.24
CA LEU A 737 -35.42 11.81 8.45
C LEU A 737 -35.68 12.58 7.16
N GLU A 738 -36.26 13.76 7.29
CA GLU A 738 -36.54 14.72 6.22
C GLU A 738 -35.82 16.03 6.53
N TYR A 739 -35.21 16.64 5.51
CA TYR A 739 -34.52 17.93 5.63
C TYR A 739 -35.50 19.09 5.47
N LEU A 740 -35.56 20.00 6.46
CA LEU A 740 -36.58 21.06 6.54
C LEU A 740 -36.18 22.40 5.90
N ALA A 741 -34.90 22.60 5.56
CA ALA A 741 -34.35 23.89 5.15
C ALA A 741 -33.95 24.03 3.66
#